data_AF-A0A0P7I476-F1
#
_entry.id   AF-A0A0P7I476-F1
#
_cell.length_a   1.000
_cell.length_b   1.000
_cell.length_c   1.000
_cell.angle_alpha   90.00
_cell.angle_beta   90.00
_cell.angle_gamma   90.00
#
_symmetry.space_group_name_H-M   'P 1'
#
loop_
_entity.id
_entity.type
_entity.pdbx_description
1 polymer ?
#
loop_
_entity_poly.entity_id
_entity_poly.type
_entity_poly.pdbx_seq_one_letter_code
_entity_poly.pdbx_strand_id
1 'polypeptide(L)'
;MDDNPKRYNTTRRQILAGMGAVGLASAGAGLGTTAYFSDTESFSGNTLEAGTLDLKLDYKSTYMGGPGRLEHVQAMGYPDATDLGDGRYLLGQAPTPEDEIEWENLVQSNEFDFCSPEADEYLVNGDEIPVFSLEDIKPGDSGEVTVSLHICDNPAWVTMNGALYDNLENGMNEAEMEALDLNAGAVGELADEIEVCVWYDEDCDNVYEPTGTGQQQELEVALVSDTSGSMSGANLTALKSSATSFVGNLSSPDEAAAVSFSTSTSLDQELTTDYAAVQNAINNYTAGGNTNVAGGIVVAEDELLNGTNATGGASKVMIVLTDGFENIGDARDAAQDAKDAGIRVFGIGLGNSVDTALVTDISSSPGDAFFAPDPADLDTVYAEIAQVVLEGEQKIASGTMAEVFGLLADGIDLDGDRQAEGVQCYPGATTQCIGFEWELPAEVGNQVQSDSIAFDLGFDAEQCRHNDPTPEITTRTGQGFLKQEEFDAGIESAFARGRFGDNLASGAWEVALGTPGNPTPNILDQANYVWTPGQSVPFSYVSDGMGNATFTLDGNSVSGAVPAANGKLGITTKADEATIAVENLELDLAGEAVTLDGPAMVSASNDDATANDDGDREVSYLVVETAAADVADAFEIRGDVTVDIQGDFPGGDEDVAFDISVE
;
A
#
# COMPACT_ATOMS: atom_id res chain seq x y z
N MET A 1 23.18 52.06 32.43
CA MET A 1 22.79 52.48 31.07
C MET A 1 23.93 52.08 30.16
N ASP A 2 23.56 51.19 29.24
CA ASP A 2 24.19 50.78 28.00
C ASP A 2 25.41 49.86 28.07
N ASP A 3 25.06 48.58 27.85
CA ASP A 3 25.92 47.43 27.64
C ASP A 3 26.56 47.42 26.25
N ASN A 4 27.70 46.75 26.21
CA ASN A 4 28.83 46.98 25.31
C ASN A 4 28.91 45.89 24.20
N PRO A 5 29.12 46.22 22.92
CA PRO A 5 29.34 45.22 21.89
C PRO A 5 30.84 44.98 21.56
N LYS A 6 31.14 43.72 21.23
CA LYS A 6 32.29 43.18 20.46
C LYS A 6 33.68 43.32 21.07
N ARG A 7 34.41 42.18 21.24
CA ARG A 7 35.74 41.90 20.64
C ARG A 7 36.06 40.40 20.62
N TYR A 8 36.26 39.86 19.42
CA TYR A 8 37.12 38.70 19.17
C TYR A 8 38.58 39.08 19.46
N ASN A 9 39.32 38.24 20.20
CA ASN A 9 40.69 37.88 19.83
C ASN A 9 41.21 36.68 20.64
N THR A 10 41.57 35.64 19.91
CA THR A 10 42.39 34.50 20.33
C THR A 10 43.83 34.95 20.59
N THR A 11 44.52 34.32 21.54
CA THR A 11 45.81 33.62 21.28
C THR A 11 46.36 32.94 22.54
N ARG A 12 46.87 31.73 22.31
CA ARG A 12 47.56 30.83 23.25
C ARG A 12 48.94 31.38 23.62
N ARG A 13 49.32 31.34 24.91
CA ARG A 13 50.58 30.74 25.41
C ARG A 13 50.86 31.09 26.87
N GLN A 14 51.08 30.02 27.64
CA GLN A 14 52.23 29.79 28.52
C GLN A 14 52.27 30.38 29.95
N ILE A 15 52.36 29.41 30.87
CA ILE A 15 53.26 29.31 32.04
C ILE A 15 52.72 29.82 33.39
N LEU A 16 52.38 28.83 34.22
CA LEU A 16 52.71 28.61 35.64
C LEU A 16 53.15 29.83 36.49
N ALA A 17 52.36 30.10 37.53
CA ALA A 17 52.83 30.53 38.85
C ALA A 17 51.87 29.88 39.88
N GLY A 18 52.29 29.29 40.98
CA GLY A 18 53.58 29.31 41.63
C GLY A 18 53.29 29.01 43.10
N MET A 19 53.85 27.91 43.59
CA MET A 19 53.77 27.45 44.98
C MET A 19 54.19 28.54 45.97
N GLY A 20 53.51 28.60 47.11
CA GLY A 20 53.93 29.35 48.28
C GLY A 20 53.70 28.56 49.58
N ALA A 21 54.58 27.60 49.89
CA ALA A 21 54.82 27.15 51.27
C ALA A 21 56.13 26.34 51.35
N VAL A 22 57.18 26.95 51.90
CA VAL A 22 58.38 26.25 52.39
C VAL A 22 58.27 26.15 53.91
N GLY A 23 58.48 24.96 54.47
CA GLY A 23 58.58 24.79 55.93
C GLY A 23 58.74 23.36 56.46
N LEU A 24 59.81 22.65 56.04
CA LEU A 24 60.61 21.67 56.81
C LEU A 24 59.94 20.72 57.84
N ALA A 25 59.94 19.41 57.55
CA ALA A 25 60.49 18.35 58.44
C ALA A 25 60.59 17.01 57.69
N SER A 26 61.72 16.33 57.86
CA SER A 26 62.19 15.18 57.08
C SER A 26 61.92 13.82 57.72
N ALA A 27 61.80 12.81 56.83
CA ALA A 27 62.20 11.40 56.96
C ALA A 27 61.18 10.38 57.51
N GLY A 28 60.87 9.37 56.67
CA GLY A 28 60.27 8.10 57.09
C GLY A 28 59.58 7.36 55.94
N ALA A 29 60.22 6.31 55.44
CA ALA A 29 59.75 5.42 54.37
C ALA A 29 58.51 4.58 54.75
N GLY A 30 57.71 4.17 53.77
CA GLY A 30 56.75 3.06 53.96
C GLY A 30 55.60 3.05 52.97
N LEU A 31 55.53 1.98 52.19
CA LEU A 31 54.55 1.68 51.14
C LEU A 31 53.12 1.56 51.67
N GLY A 32 52.15 2.13 50.94
CA GLY A 32 50.72 1.89 51.08
C GLY A 32 49.99 2.41 49.85
N THR A 33 49.58 1.51 48.96
CA THR A 33 48.75 1.78 47.79
C THR A 33 47.37 2.25 48.19
N THR A 34 46.97 3.46 47.78
CA THR A 34 45.57 3.74 47.46
C THR A 34 45.53 4.32 46.06
N ALA A 35 45.05 3.53 45.11
CA ALA A 35 44.63 4.04 43.81
C ALA A 35 43.57 5.12 44.08
N TYR A 36 43.85 6.35 43.67
CA TYR A 36 42.82 7.36 43.46
C TYR A 36 42.71 7.53 41.95
N PHE A 37 42.14 6.52 41.30
CA PHE A 37 41.47 6.75 40.04
C PHE A 37 40.00 6.94 40.39
N SER A 38 39.61 8.20 40.49
CA SER A 38 38.24 8.60 40.28
C SER A 38 38.30 9.57 39.09
N ASP A 39 37.91 9.10 37.92
CA ASP A 39 37.28 10.01 36.98
C ASP A 39 35.84 10.25 37.47
N THR A 40 35.28 11.36 37.04
CA THR A 40 33.85 11.59 37.10
C THR A 40 33.49 11.96 35.69
N GLU A 41 33.01 10.96 34.94
CA GLU A 41 32.36 11.20 33.67
C GLU A 41 30.94 11.68 33.97
N SER A 42 30.63 12.89 33.55
CA SER A 42 29.28 13.44 33.64
C SER A 42 28.73 13.63 32.24
N PHE A 43 27.61 13.00 31.95
CA PHE A 43 26.78 13.38 30.81
C PHE A 43 25.97 14.63 31.20
N SER A 44 26.60 15.80 31.09
CA SER A 44 25.96 17.09 31.35
C SER A 44 25.61 17.76 30.03
N GLY A 45 24.36 18.20 29.88
CA GLY A 45 23.84 18.73 28.61
C GLY A 45 23.06 17.71 27.77
N ASN A 46 22.73 16.54 28.35
CA ASN A 46 21.81 15.62 27.71
C ASN A 46 20.40 16.22 27.72
N THR A 47 19.86 16.45 26.53
CA THR A 47 18.44 16.75 26.30
C THR A 47 17.85 15.57 25.53
N LEU A 48 16.69 15.10 25.98
CA LEU A 48 15.83 14.21 25.22
C LEU A 48 14.64 15.07 24.82
N GLU A 49 14.45 15.22 23.52
CA GLU A 49 13.29 15.88 22.93
C GLU A 49 12.54 14.79 22.17
N ALA A 50 11.23 14.70 22.40
CA ALA A 50 10.39 13.79 21.64
C ALA A 50 10.30 14.33 20.21
N GLY A 51 10.40 13.44 19.21
CA GLY A 51 10.09 13.81 17.83
C GLY A 51 8.61 14.18 17.69
N THR A 52 8.30 15.01 16.71
CA THR A 52 6.95 15.35 16.28
C THR A 52 6.54 14.46 15.12
N LEU A 53 5.23 14.25 14.97
CA LEU A 53 4.62 13.72 13.75
C LEU A 53 3.68 14.81 13.29
N ASP A 54 3.89 15.29 12.07
CA ASP A 54 3.12 16.38 11.48
C ASP A 54 2.70 15.93 10.08
N LEU A 55 1.39 15.76 9.90
CA LEU A 55 0.74 15.50 8.63
C LEU A 55 0.04 16.79 8.23
N LYS A 56 0.37 17.30 7.05
CA LYS A 56 -0.30 18.48 6.49
C LYS A 56 -0.98 18.12 5.20
N LEU A 57 -2.14 18.74 4.99
CA LEU A 57 -3.00 18.46 3.84
C LEU A 57 -3.19 19.72 3.01
N ASP A 58 -3.20 19.53 1.71
CA ASP A 58 -3.52 20.55 0.73
C ASP A 58 -4.32 19.89 -0.40
N TYR A 59 -5.08 20.67 -1.17
CA TYR A 59 -6.04 20.07 -2.10
C TYR A 59 -6.38 20.99 -3.28
N LYS A 60 -6.88 20.36 -4.34
CA LYS A 60 -7.57 21.01 -5.45
C LYS A 60 -8.88 20.27 -5.72
N SER A 61 -9.99 20.99 -5.83
CA SER A 61 -11.30 20.40 -6.15
C SER A 61 -11.96 21.00 -7.38
N THR A 62 -12.51 20.13 -8.23
CA THR A 62 -13.19 20.52 -9.47
C THR A 62 -14.58 19.88 -9.59
N TYR A 63 -15.42 20.50 -10.41
CA TYR A 63 -16.78 20.02 -10.70
C TYR A 63 -17.09 20.13 -12.18
N MET A 64 -17.59 19.04 -12.75
CA MET A 64 -18.03 18.94 -14.14
C MET A 64 -19.56 18.99 -14.17
N GLY A 65 -20.11 20.19 -14.34
CA GLY A 65 -21.56 20.42 -14.43
C GLY A 65 -22.05 20.77 -15.84
N GLY A 66 -21.16 20.78 -16.83
CA GLY A 66 -21.42 21.19 -18.21
C GLY A 66 -21.20 22.69 -18.48
N PRO A 67 -21.10 23.10 -19.75
CA PRO A 67 -20.61 24.42 -20.15
C PRO A 67 -21.57 25.58 -19.82
N GLY A 68 -21.01 26.73 -19.41
CA GLY A 68 -21.75 27.99 -19.24
C GLY A 68 -22.55 28.10 -17.93
N ARG A 69 -22.19 27.33 -16.90
CA ARG A 69 -22.82 27.28 -15.57
C ARG A 69 -22.06 28.00 -14.46
N LEU A 70 -20.99 28.75 -14.76
CA LEU A 70 -20.20 29.44 -13.73
C LEU A 70 -21.03 30.23 -12.70
N GLU A 71 -21.97 31.07 -13.17
CA GLU A 71 -22.84 31.86 -12.27
C GLU A 71 -23.72 30.97 -11.38
N HIS A 72 -24.09 29.79 -11.86
CA HIS A 72 -24.88 28.83 -11.10
C HIS A 72 -24.00 28.11 -10.07
N VAL A 73 -22.79 27.67 -10.43
CA VAL A 73 -21.80 27.08 -9.50
C VAL A 73 -21.49 28.05 -8.36
N GLN A 74 -21.29 29.33 -8.67
CA GLN A 74 -21.09 30.37 -7.67
C GLN A 74 -22.30 30.55 -6.73
N ALA A 75 -23.51 30.34 -7.25
CA ALA A 75 -24.73 30.40 -6.45
C ALA A 75 -24.96 29.16 -5.57
N MET A 76 -24.29 28.03 -5.86
CA MET A 76 -24.36 26.79 -5.06
C MET A 76 -23.48 26.84 -3.79
N GLY A 77 -22.76 27.94 -3.55
CA GLY A 77 -21.91 28.08 -2.35
C GLY A 77 -20.43 28.32 -2.64
N TYR A 78 -20.03 28.37 -3.92
CA TYR A 78 -18.64 28.54 -4.36
C TYR A 78 -18.39 29.91 -5.01
N PRO A 79 -18.46 31.02 -4.25
CA PRO A 79 -18.40 32.38 -4.82
C PRO A 79 -17.12 32.67 -5.61
N ASP A 80 -16.03 31.97 -5.29
CA ASP A 80 -14.71 32.13 -5.90
C ASP A 80 -14.43 31.13 -7.03
N ALA A 81 -15.42 30.31 -7.41
CA ALA A 81 -15.27 29.34 -8.49
C ALA A 81 -14.86 30.00 -9.81
N THR A 82 -14.03 29.31 -10.59
CA THR A 82 -13.56 29.74 -11.91
C THR A 82 -13.90 28.70 -12.99
N ASP A 83 -14.08 29.16 -14.23
CA ASP A 83 -14.37 28.32 -15.39
C ASP A 83 -13.04 27.92 -16.05
N LEU A 84 -12.76 26.62 -16.07
CA LEU A 84 -11.54 26.04 -16.65
C LEU A 84 -11.71 25.67 -18.13
N GLY A 85 -12.92 25.84 -18.69
CA GLY A 85 -13.27 25.40 -20.03
C GLY A 85 -13.99 24.06 -20.05
N ASP A 86 -14.63 23.76 -21.18
CA ASP A 86 -15.34 22.50 -21.47
C ASP A 86 -16.41 22.05 -20.45
N GLY A 87 -16.82 22.95 -19.55
CA GLY A 87 -17.81 22.67 -18.50
C GLY A 87 -17.22 22.24 -17.16
N ARG A 88 -15.89 22.30 -16.99
CA ARG A 88 -15.17 22.08 -15.74
C ARG A 88 -15.01 23.39 -14.98
N TYR A 89 -15.26 23.34 -13.68
CA TYR A 89 -15.13 24.50 -12.77
C TYR A 89 -14.18 24.16 -11.63
N LEU A 90 -13.24 25.06 -11.32
CA LEU A 90 -12.48 25.00 -10.08
C LEU A 90 -13.39 25.45 -8.94
N LEU A 91 -13.57 24.61 -7.92
CA LEU A 91 -14.39 24.92 -6.76
C LEU A 91 -13.57 25.56 -5.64
N GLY A 92 -12.37 25.06 -5.41
CA GLY A 92 -11.43 25.57 -4.42
C GLY A 92 -10.07 24.87 -4.51
N GLN A 93 -9.05 25.51 -3.95
CA GLN A 93 -7.74 24.90 -3.76
C GLN A 93 -6.99 25.57 -2.61
N ALA A 94 -6.13 24.81 -1.95
CA ALA A 94 -5.25 25.27 -0.89
C ALA A 94 -3.85 24.63 -1.09
N PRO A 95 -2.75 25.40 -1.00
CA PRO A 95 -2.72 26.85 -0.96
C PRO A 95 -3.26 27.45 -2.26
N THR A 96 -3.75 28.69 -2.20
CA THR A 96 -4.06 29.42 -3.43
C THR A 96 -2.73 29.82 -4.09
N PRO A 97 -2.43 29.38 -5.33
CA PRO A 97 -1.17 29.68 -6.00
C PRO A 97 -0.95 31.17 -6.20
N GLU A 98 0.32 31.58 -6.26
CA GLU A 98 0.68 32.90 -6.75
C GLU A 98 0.33 32.99 -8.24
N ASP A 99 -0.18 34.15 -8.70
CA ASP A 99 -0.59 34.36 -10.10
C ASP A 99 0.50 33.82 -11.07
N GLU A 100 0.11 32.87 -11.95
CA GLU A 100 0.91 32.18 -13.01
C GLU A 100 1.48 30.78 -12.68
N ILE A 101 1.33 30.23 -11.48
CA ILE A 101 1.73 28.85 -11.15
C ILE A 101 0.48 28.00 -10.87
N GLU A 102 0.33 26.86 -11.54
CA GLU A 102 -0.77 25.93 -11.26
C GLU A 102 -0.48 25.14 -9.97
N TRP A 103 -1.53 24.71 -9.27
CA TRP A 103 -1.41 24.01 -7.98
C TRP A 103 -0.58 22.72 -8.10
N GLU A 104 -0.77 21.97 -9.18
CA GLU A 104 -0.06 20.73 -9.49
C GLU A 104 1.47 20.96 -9.51
N ASN A 105 1.90 22.03 -10.18
CA ASN A 105 3.31 22.43 -10.23
C ASN A 105 3.82 22.88 -8.86
N LEU A 106 2.98 23.51 -8.04
CA LEU A 106 3.36 23.98 -6.71
C LEU A 106 3.59 22.80 -5.75
N VAL A 107 2.77 21.75 -5.82
CA VAL A 107 2.90 20.51 -5.02
C VAL A 107 4.13 19.69 -5.43
N GLN A 108 4.42 19.64 -6.73
CA GLN A 108 5.53 18.83 -7.27
C GLN A 108 6.88 19.56 -7.28
N SER A 109 6.88 20.89 -7.13
CA SER A 109 8.10 21.69 -7.12
C SER A 109 8.65 21.89 -5.70
N ASN A 110 9.90 22.33 -5.62
CA ASN A 110 10.50 22.77 -4.36
C ASN A 110 10.26 24.28 -4.09
N GLU A 111 9.33 24.91 -4.80
CA GLU A 111 9.08 26.36 -4.67
C GLU A 111 8.33 26.70 -3.38
N PHE A 112 7.48 25.79 -2.90
CA PHE A 112 6.75 25.94 -1.65
C PHE A 112 7.15 24.84 -0.65
N ASP A 113 7.72 25.23 0.49
CA ASP A 113 8.03 24.30 1.57
C ASP A 113 6.78 24.07 2.42
N PHE A 114 5.99 23.06 2.04
CA PHE A 114 4.78 22.64 2.75
C PHE A 114 5.05 22.26 4.21
N CYS A 115 6.26 21.82 4.53
CA CYS A 115 6.65 21.46 5.89
C CYS A 115 7.12 22.65 6.73
N SER A 116 7.19 23.85 6.16
CA SER A 116 7.53 25.06 6.90
C SER A 116 6.43 25.45 7.90
N PRO A 117 6.78 26.05 9.06
CA PRO A 117 5.78 26.62 9.98
C PRO A 117 4.94 27.74 9.36
N GLU A 118 5.45 28.41 8.33
CA GLU A 118 4.72 29.43 7.58
C GLU A 118 3.60 28.83 6.70
N ALA A 119 3.75 27.58 6.25
CA ALA A 119 2.75 26.88 5.46
C ALA A 119 1.46 26.59 6.26
N ASP A 120 1.53 26.47 7.59
CA ASP A 120 0.37 26.19 8.45
C ASP A 120 -0.77 27.21 8.32
N GLU A 121 -0.50 28.43 7.82
CA GLU A 121 -1.53 29.45 7.56
C GLU A 121 -2.32 29.20 6.27
N TYR A 122 -1.79 28.36 5.37
CA TYR A 122 -2.32 28.13 4.02
C TYR A 122 -2.76 26.68 3.77
N LEU A 123 -2.39 25.75 4.66
CA LEU A 123 -2.71 24.34 4.58
C LEU A 123 -3.88 23.98 5.48
N VAL A 124 -4.51 22.84 5.18
CA VAL A 124 -5.59 22.29 5.99
C VAL A 124 -4.96 21.59 7.19
N ASN A 125 -5.13 22.17 8.38
CA ASN A 125 -4.62 21.63 9.63
C ASN A 125 -5.74 21.55 10.68
N GLY A 126 -6.43 20.41 10.74
CA GLY A 126 -7.37 20.07 11.82
C GLY A 126 -8.70 20.82 11.86
N ASP A 127 -9.03 21.65 10.87
CA ASP A 127 -10.33 22.30 10.72
C ASP A 127 -11.16 21.61 9.60
N GLU A 128 -12.45 21.33 9.86
CA GLU A 128 -13.41 20.78 8.89
C GLU A 128 -13.54 21.72 7.67
N ILE A 129 -12.87 21.41 6.56
CA ILE A 129 -13.03 22.14 5.30
C ILE A 129 -13.94 21.32 4.37
N PRO A 130 -15.15 21.80 4.06
CA PRO A 130 -16.03 21.11 3.13
C PRO A 130 -15.43 21.19 1.72
N VAL A 131 -14.91 20.07 1.23
CA VAL A 131 -14.38 19.94 -0.14
C VAL A 131 -15.53 19.98 -1.16
N PHE A 132 -16.65 19.34 -0.84
CA PHE A 132 -17.88 19.35 -1.63
C PHE A 132 -19.07 19.83 -0.80
N SER A 133 -19.72 20.89 -1.23
CA SER A 133 -20.99 21.42 -0.73
C SER A 133 -21.87 21.78 -1.93
N LEU A 134 -22.14 20.77 -2.77
CA LEU A 134 -22.90 20.93 -4.01
C LEU A 134 -24.39 20.73 -3.73
N GLU A 135 -25.21 21.68 -4.18
CA GLU A 135 -26.66 21.55 -4.20
C GLU A 135 -27.10 21.21 -5.63
N ASP A 136 -28.18 20.44 -5.80
CA ASP A 136 -28.82 20.25 -7.12
C ASP A 136 -27.92 19.55 -8.18
N ILE A 137 -27.22 18.48 -7.79
CA ILE A 137 -26.50 17.60 -8.72
C ILE A 137 -27.47 16.89 -9.69
N LYS A 138 -27.00 16.59 -10.91
CA LYS A 138 -27.79 15.95 -11.97
C LYS A 138 -27.12 14.67 -12.47
N PRO A 139 -27.90 13.69 -12.99
CA PRO A 139 -27.33 12.61 -13.79
C PRO A 139 -26.45 13.15 -14.92
N GLY A 140 -25.22 12.65 -14.98
CA GLY A 140 -24.13 13.08 -15.85
C GLY A 140 -23.22 14.17 -15.26
N ASP A 141 -23.45 14.62 -14.02
CA ASP A 141 -22.51 15.48 -13.29
C ASP A 141 -21.46 14.61 -12.60
N SER A 142 -20.22 15.12 -12.52
CA SER A 142 -19.14 14.53 -11.74
C SER A 142 -18.35 15.59 -10.98
N GLY A 143 -17.58 15.16 -9.98
CA GLY A 143 -16.70 16.02 -9.22
C GLY A 143 -15.49 15.26 -8.71
N GLU A 144 -14.44 16.01 -8.40
CA GLU A 144 -13.12 15.45 -8.18
C GLU A 144 -12.37 16.30 -7.17
N VAL A 145 -11.62 15.65 -6.29
CA VAL A 145 -10.65 16.29 -5.40
C VAL A 145 -9.37 15.46 -5.41
N THR A 146 -8.24 16.14 -5.56
CA THR A 146 -6.94 15.57 -5.22
C THR A 146 -6.44 16.20 -3.95
N VAL A 147 -6.02 15.35 -3.00
CA VAL A 147 -5.47 15.74 -1.71
C VAL A 147 -4.00 15.34 -1.68
N SER A 148 -3.11 16.26 -1.38
CA SER A 148 -1.69 15.98 -1.16
C SER A 148 -1.40 15.86 0.34
N LEU A 149 -0.74 14.75 0.69
CA LEU A 149 -0.35 14.35 2.03
C LEU A 149 1.13 14.67 2.24
N HIS A 150 1.46 15.60 3.12
CA HIS A 150 2.85 15.92 3.47
C HIS A 150 3.24 15.33 4.82
N ILE A 151 4.02 14.25 4.79
CA ILE A 151 4.62 13.61 5.97
C ILE A 151 5.96 14.28 6.26
N CYS A 152 6.00 15.28 7.13
CA CYS A 152 7.14 16.19 7.21
C CYS A 152 8.34 15.67 8.02
N ASP A 153 8.07 15.01 9.15
CA ASP A 153 9.09 14.71 10.15
C ASP A 153 9.48 13.23 10.16
N ASN A 154 8.73 12.43 10.92
CA ASN A 154 9.03 11.02 11.13
C ASN A 154 8.17 10.16 10.20
N PRO A 155 8.67 8.96 9.82
CA PRO A 155 7.87 8.02 9.05
C PRO A 155 6.53 7.70 9.74
N ALA A 156 5.48 7.60 8.94
CA ALA A 156 4.11 7.45 9.42
C ALA A 156 3.31 6.40 8.62
N TRP A 157 2.52 5.61 9.34
CA TRP A 157 1.37 4.91 8.79
C TRP A 157 0.31 5.97 8.53
N VAL A 158 -0.33 5.92 7.37
CA VAL A 158 -1.41 6.83 7.04
C VAL A 158 -2.65 5.99 6.77
N THR A 159 -3.74 6.31 7.44
CA THR A 159 -5.04 5.65 7.27
C THR A 159 -6.01 6.67 6.68
N MET A 160 -6.66 6.31 5.58
CA MET A 160 -7.75 7.09 5.01
C MET A 160 -9.07 6.63 5.63
N ASN A 161 -9.87 7.57 6.11
CA ASN A 161 -11.15 7.29 6.75
C ASN A 161 -12.27 8.17 6.18
N GLY A 162 -13.50 7.71 6.35
CA GLY A 162 -14.66 8.43 5.85
C GLY A 162 -15.97 7.84 6.34
N ALA A 163 -17.01 8.67 6.41
CA ALA A 163 -18.32 8.23 6.86
C ALA A 163 -19.45 8.98 6.15
N LEU A 164 -20.50 8.27 5.76
CA LEU A 164 -21.80 8.87 5.42
C LEU A 164 -22.56 9.14 6.71
N TYR A 165 -22.85 10.40 7.01
CA TYR A 165 -23.61 10.74 8.23
C TYR A 165 -25.06 11.13 7.95
N ASP A 166 -25.41 11.49 6.70
CA ASP A 166 -26.80 11.61 6.25
C ASP A 166 -26.96 10.98 4.86
N ASN A 167 -28.03 10.18 4.68
CA ASN A 167 -28.49 9.69 3.38
C ASN A 167 -30.03 9.74 3.36
N LEU A 168 -30.57 10.86 2.90
CA LEU A 168 -31.97 11.24 3.09
C LEU A 168 -32.76 11.17 1.79
N GLU A 169 -33.85 10.41 1.83
CA GLU A 169 -34.98 10.47 0.90
C GLU A 169 -35.83 11.70 1.25
N ASN A 170 -35.63 12.83 0.54
CA ASN A 170 -36.34 14.09 0.83
C ASN A 170 -37.75 14.15 0.22
N GLY A 171 -38.27 13.02 -0.23
CA GLY A 171 -39.65 12.79 -0.58
C GLY A 171 -39.88 12.70 -2.08
N MET A 172 -40.56 11.64 -2.48
CA MET A 172 -40.76 11.31 -3.89
C MET A 172 -41.66 12.26 -4.68
N ASN A 173 -41.14 12.77 -5.79
CA ASN A 173 -41.92 13.54 -6.76
C ASN A 173 -42.58 12.64 -7.84
N GLU A 174 -43.43 13.22 -8.71
CA GLU A 174 -44.18 12.45 -9.73
C GLU A 174 -43.26 11.71 -10.70
N ALA A 175 -42.14 12.30 -11.10
CA ALA A 175 -41.21 11.71 -12.06
C ALA A 175 -40.35 10.59 -11.44
N GLU A 176 -40.05 10.72 -10.16
CA GLU A 176 -39.28 9.77 -9.35
C GLU A 176 -40.11 8.51 -9.02
N MET A 177 -41.38 8.70 -8.60
CA MET A 177 -42.32 7.60 -8.41
C MET A 177 -42.62 6.81 -9.69
N GLU A 178 -42.52 7.43 -10.87
CA GLU A 178 -42.67 6.75 -12.16
C GLU A 178 -41.41 5.97 -12.56
N ALA A 179 -40.25 6.34 -12.04
CA ALA A 179 -38.96 5.70 -12.32
C ALA A 179 -38.69 4.48 -11.42
N LEU A 180 -39.13 4.52 -10.16
CA LEU A 180 -38.86 3.48 -9.16
C LEU A 180 -39.79 2.24 -9.32
N ASP A 181 -39.21 1.04 -9.53
CA ASP A 181 -39.95 -0.25 -9.52
C ASP A 181 -40.03 -0.82 -8.09
N LEU A 182 -40.87 -0.19 -7.25
CA LEU A 182 -41.36 -0.69 -5.96
C LEU A 182 -40.29 -1.17 -4.95
N ASN A 183 -39.53 -0.26 -4.34
CA ASN A 183 -38.91 -0.47 -3.03
C ASN A 183 -38.50 0.84 -2.30
N ALA A 184 -39.26 1.92 -2.50
CA ALA A 184 -39.11 3.20 -1.79
C ALA A 184 -38.87 3.02 -0.28
N GLY A 185 -37.61 3.13 0.12
CA GLY A 185 -37.14 2.92 1.48
C GLY A 185 -37.41 4.14 2.37
N ALA A 186 -36.81 4.15 3.55
CA ALA A 186 -36.72 5.35 4.41
C ALA A 186 -35.34 6.03 4.32
N VAL A 187 -34.51 5.57 3.39
CA VAL A 187 -33.10 5.95 3.15
C VAL A 187 -33.03 6.31 1.66
N GLY A 188 -32.32 7.38 1.31
CA GLY A 188 -32.19 7.82 -0.08
C GLY A 188 -31.33 6.86 -0.91
N GLU A 189 -31.63 6.76 -2.19
CA GLU A 189 -30.96 5.90 -3.16
C GLU A 189 -29.70 6.56 -3.76
N LEU A 190 -29.52 7.88 -3.58
CA LEU A 190 -28.40 8.62 -4.18
C LEU A 190 -27.00 8.06 -3.84
N ALA A 191 -26.75 7.57 -2.62
CA ALA A 191 -25.46 6.98 -2.25
C ALA A 191 -25.17 5.66 -2.97
N ASP A 192 -26.22 4.92 -3.35
CA ASP A 192 -26.10 3.63 -4.05
C ASP A 192 -25.91 3.84 -5.56
N GLU A 193 -26.16 5.05 -6.07
CA GLU A 193 -26.13 5.38 -7.50
C GLU A 193 -24.95 6.28 -7.89
N ILE A 194 -24.32 6.96 -6.94
CA ILE A 194 -23.05 7.66 -7.18
C ILE A 194 -21.93 6.62 -7.25
N GLU A 195 -21.19 6.59 -8.36
CA GLU A 195 -19.98 5.81 -8.51
C GLU A 195 -18.78 6.61 -7.98
N VAL A 196 -17.93 5.97 -7.17
CA VAL A 196 -16.74 6.58 -6.57
C VAL A 196 -15.50 5.79 -6.95
N CYS A 197 -14.42 6.51 -7.25
CA CYS A 197 -13.08 5.96 -7.44
C CYS A 197 -12.06 6.75 -6.61
N VAL A 198 -11.23 6.03 -5.87
CA VAL A 198 -10.14 6.57 -5.07
C VAL A 198 -8.84 5.90 -5.49
N TRP A 199 -7.77 6.65 -5.71
CA TRP A 199 -6.50 6.12 -6.21
C TRP A 199 -5.28 6.88 -5.67
N TYR A 200 -4.12 6.23 -5.76
CA TYR A 200 -2.83 6.90 -5.59
C TYR A 200 -2.53 7.71 -6.84
N ASP A 201 -2.62 9.03 -6.70
CA ASP A 201 -2.28 9.97 -7.77
C ASP A 201 -0.75 10.23 -7.68
N GLU A 202 0.00 9.67 -8.62
CA GLU A 202 1.46 9.61 -8.52
C GLU A 202 2.17 10.81 -9.12
N ASP A 203 1.53 11.45 -10.09
CA ASP A 203 2.02 12.66 -10.72
C ASP A 203 1.17 13.88 -10.36
N CYS A 204 0.27 13.76 -9.38
CA CYS A 204 -0.57 14.82 -8.83
C CYS A 204 -1.31 15.61 -9.92
N ASP A 205 -1.60 14.99 -11.07
CA ASP A 205 -2.20 15.64 -12.23
C ASP A 205 -3.74 15.68 -12.15
N ASN A 206 -4.29 15.01 -11.13
CA ASN A 206 -5.70 14.96 -10.81
C ASN A 206 -6.50 14.34 -11.98
N VAL A 207 -5.98 13.24 -12.53
CA VAL A 207 -6.61 12.36 -13.53
C VAL A 207 -6.27 10.91 -13.19
N TYR A 208 -7.29 10.04 -13.08
CA TYR A 208 -7.01 8.61 -12.88
C TYR A 208 -6.45 7.95 -14.16
N GLU A 209 -5.22 7.41 -14.09
CA GLU A 209 -4.53 6.78 -15.21
C GLU A 209 -4.31 5.26 -15.03
N PRO A 210 -5.32 4.39 -15.30
CA PRO A 210 -5.28 2.95 -15.01
C PRO A 210 -4.24 2.13 -15.81
N THR A 211 -3.57 2.74 -16.77
CA THR A 211 -2.58 2.09 -17.64
C THR A 211 -1.27 2.87 -17.73
N GLY A 212 -1.06 3.89 -16.87
CA GLY A 212 0.13 4.74 -16.86
C GLY A 212 0.24 5.61 -18.11
N THR A 213 -0.91 5.84 -18.74
CA THR A 213 -1.06 6.46 -20.04
C THR A 213 -2.22 7.45 -19.89
N GLY A 214 -1.98 8.72 -20.21
CA GLY A 214 -2.85 9.80 -19.77
C GLY A 214 -4.18 9.91 -20.49
N GLN A 215 -4.74 11.11 -20.60
CA GLN A 215 -6.11 11.36 -21.04
C GLN A 215 -6.52 10.74 -22.40
N GLN A 216 -5.56 10.20 -23.19
CA GLN A 216 -5.79 9.48 -24.45
C GLN A 216 -5.31 8.03 -24.48
N GLN A 217 -4.93 7.46 -23.34
CA GLN A 217 -4.22 6.17 -23.25
C GLN A 217 -2.90 6.14 -24.04
N GLU A 218 -2.21 7.29 -24.16
CA GLU A 218 -0.92 7.40 -24.84
C GLU A 218 0.18 7.77 -23.82
N LEU A 219 1.21 6.94 -23.73
CA LEU A 219 2.43 7.20 -22.98
C LEU A 219 3.57 7.57 -23.95
N GLU A 220 4.29 8.64 -23.65
CA GLU A 220 5.48 9.05 -24.38
C GLU A 220 6.73 8.90 -23.51
N VAL A 221 7.65 8.02 -23.90
CA VAL A 221 8.88 7.74 -23.15
C VAL A 221 10.13 8.21 -23.88
N ALA A 222 10.90 9.11 -23.26
CA ALA A 222 12.25 9.46 -23.73
C ALA A 222 13.31 8.69 -22.92
N LEU A 223 14.04 7.78 -23.57
CA LEU A 223 15.18 7.09 -22.96
C LEU A 223 16.46 7.93 -23.15
N VAL A 224 16.94 8.54 -22.06
CA VAL A 224 18.08 9.45 -22.01
C VAL A 224 19.31 8.72 -21.48
N SER A 225 20.20 8.33 -22.39
CA SER A 225 21.27 7.36 -22.11
C SER A 225 22.66 7.99 -22.06
N ASP A 226 23.40 7.78 -20.97
CA ASP A 226 24.82 8.09 -20.93
C ASP A 226 25.62 7.16 -21.86
N THR A 227 26.39 7.79 -22.75
CA THR A 227 27.33 7.14 -23.66
C THR A 227 28.75 7.67 -23.46
N SER A 228 29.05 8.20 -22.28
CA SER A 228 30.36 8.69 -21.88
C SER A 228 31.44 7.60 -21.94
N GLY A 229 32.71 8.01 -21.83
CA GLY A 229 33.84 7.07 -21.86
C GLY A 229 33.82 6.00 -20.77
N SER A 230 33.24 6.30 -19.59
CA SER A 230 33.11 5.36 -18.46
C SER A 230 32.15 4.21 -18.77
N MET A 231 31.12 4.46 -19.57
CA MET A 231 30.14 3.47 -19.99
C MET A 231 30.70 2.37 -20.90
N SER A 232 31.97 2.44 -21.34
CA SER A 232 32.53 1.44 -22.26
C SER A 232 32.48 0.00 -21.71
N GLY A 233 32.28 -0.98 -22.60
CA GLY A 233 32.32 -2.40 -22.23
C GLY A 233 30.98 -2.91 -21.68
N ALA A 234 31.01 -3.46 -20.47
CA ALA A 234 29.84 -4.14 -19.87
C ALA A 234 28.67 -3.18 -19.62
N ASN A 235 28.95 -1.96 -19.11
CA ASN A 235 27.94 -0.94 -18.82
C ASN A 235 27.10 -0.59 -20.04
N LEU A 236 27.72 -0.20 -21.16
CA LEU A 236 27.00 0.13 -22.40
C LEU A 236 26.32 -1.11 -23.02
N THR A 237 26.88 -2.31 -22.81
CA THR A 237 26.24 -3.55 -23.30
C THR A 237 24.95 -3.82 -22.51
N ALA A 238 24.99 -3.67 -21.19
CA ALA A 238 23.84 -3.83 -20.32
C ALA A 238 22.78 -2.76 -20.60
N LEU A 239 23.17 -1.47 -20.64
CA LEU A 239 22.27 -0.36 -21.04
C LEU A 239 21.53 -0.68 -22.33
N LYS A 240 22.23 -1.10 -23.39
CA LYS A 240 21.59 -1.45 -24.66
C LYS A 240 20.60 -2.59 -24.49
N SER A 241 20.98 -3.65 -23.78
CA SER A 241 20.11 -4.80 -23.53
C SER A 241 18.83 -4.36 -22.80
N SER A 242 18.97 -3.74 -21.64
CA SER A 242 17.87 -3.38 -20.74
C SER A 242 16.95 -2.31 -21.36
N ALA A 243 17.52 -1.24 -21.94
CA ALA A 243 16.73 -0.20 -22.60
C ALA A 243 15.97 -0.74 -23.84
N THR A 244 16.57 -1.64 -24.61
CA THR A 244 15.84 -2.27 -25.74
C THR A 244 14.75 -3.24 -25.28
N SER A 245 14.93 -3.88 -24.12
CA SER A 245 13.91 -4.72 -23.50
C SER A 245 12.73 -3.89 -23.00
N PHE A 246 12.99 -2.75 -22.33
CA PHE A 246 11.96 -1.78 -21.94
C PHE A 246 11.12 -1.34 -23.13
N VAL A 247 11.76 -0.90 -24.22
CA VAL A 247 11.07 -0.51 -25.46
C VAL A 247 10.26 -1.68 -26.06
N GLY A 248 10.65 -2.93 -25.80
CA GLY A 248 9.92 -4.11 -26.24
C GLY A 248 8.66 -4.43 -25.41
N ASN A 249 8.51 -3.82 -24.24
CA ASN A 249 7.31 -3.94 -23.40
C ASN A 249 6.23 -2.90 -23.75
N LEU A 250 6.60 -1.82 -24.42
CA LEU A 250 5.66 -0.79 -24.89
C LEU A 250 4.70 -1.34 -25.94
N SER A 251 3.50 -0.78 -25.98
CA SER A 251 2.46 -1.20 -26.93
C SER A 251 1.73 -0.02 -27.53
N SER A 252 1.29 -0.11 -28.79
CA SER A 252 0.59 1.01 -29.42
C SER A 252 -0.71 1.31 -28.63
N PRO A 253 -0.95 2.59 -28.27
CA PRO A 253 -0.40 3.81 -28.88
C PRO A 253 0.89 4.40 -28.26
N ASP A 254 1.55 3.76 -27.30
CA ASP A 254 2.77 4.27 -26.66
C ASP A 254 3.89 4.59 -27.65
N GLU A 255 4.55 5.72 -27.45
CA GLU A 255 5.67 6.18 -28.27
C GLU A 255 6.98 6.22 -27.47
N ALA A 256 8.08 5.89 -28.14
CA ALA A 256 9.41 5.98 -27.53
C ALA A 256 10.37 6.81 -28.37
N ALA A 257 11.18 7.61 -27.69
CA ALA A 257 12.31 8.35 -28.24
C ALA A 257 13.62 7.84 -27.64
N ALA A 258 14.70 7.91 -28.42
CA ALA A 258 16.05 7.56 -27.98
C ALA A 258 16.94 8.80 -28.00
N VAL A 259 17.48 9.16 -26.84
CA VAL A 259 18.41 10.28 -26.67
C VAL A 259 19.70 9.73 -26.08
N SER A 260 20.84 10.18 -26.63
CA SER A 260 22.15 9.88 -26.04
C SER A 260 22.90 11.15 -25.69
N PHE A 261 23.71 11.06 -24.63
CA PHE A 261 24.61 12.13 -24.26
C PHE A 261 26.02 11.62 -23.95
N SER A 262 26.99 12.49 -24.21
CA SER A 262 28.39 12.34 -23.79
C SER A 262 29.03 13.73 -23.64
N THR A 263 30.00 14.10 -24.48
CA THR A 263 30.43 15.50 -24.63
C THR A 263 29.36 16.33 -25.34
N SER A 264 28.64 15.71 -26.27
CA SER A 264 27.52 16.30 -27.02
C SER A 264 26.27 15.46 -26.79
N THR A 265 25.11 16.04 -27.07
CA THR A 265 23.80 15.39 -26.93
C THR A 265 23.16 15.22 -28.31
N SER A 266 22.36 14.17 -28.47
CA SER A 266 21.77 13.76 -29.74
C SER A 266 20.38 13.18 -29.50
N LEU A 267 19.40 13.64 -30.29
CA LEU A 267 18.13 12.93 -30.49
C LEU A 267 18.39 11.87 -31.57
N ASP A 268 18.58 10.63 -31.15
CA ASP A 268 18.97 9.53 -32.04
C ASP A 268 17.77 8.88 -32.73
N GLN A 269 16.58 8.98 -32.11
CA GLN A 269 15.29 8.62 -32.70
C GLN A 269 14.20 9.50 -32.07
N GLU A 270 13.42 10.18 -32.92
CA GLU A 270 12.19 10.90 -32.55
C GLU A 270 11.13 9.91 -32.04
N LEU A 271 10.18 10.40 -31.23
CA LEU A 271 9.02 9.66 -30.73
C LEU A 271 8.35 8.90 -31.86
N THR A 272 8.14 7.61 -31.63
CA THR A 272 7.51 6.73 -32.61
C THR A 272 6.99 5.45 -31.98
N THR A 273 5.93 4.91 -32.58
CA THR A 273 5.47 3.52 -32.36
C THR A 273 6.29 2.46 -33.12
N ASP A 274 7.26 2.86 -33.96
CA ASP A 274 8.22 1.92 -34.57
C ASP A 274 9.34 1.55 -33.57
N TYR A 275 8.99 0.68 -32.62
CA TYR A 275 9.91 0.22 -31.57
C TYR A 275 11.21 -0.38 -32.12
N ALA A 276 11.17 -0.97 -33.32
CA ALA A 276 12.39 -1.48 -33.96
C ALA A 276 13.33 -0.35 -34.37
N ALA A 277 12.82 0.83 -34.77
CA ALA A 277 13.64 2.00 -35.06
C ALA A 277 14.35 2.51 -33.80
N VAL A 278 13.63 2.64 -32.70
CA VAL A 278 14.16 3.05 -31.39
C VAL A 278 15.22 2.07 -30.89
N GLN A 279 14.93 0.76 -30.92
CA GLN A 279 15.88 -0.29 -30.54
C GLN A 279 17.14 -0.28 -31.41
N ASN A 280 17.01 -0.01 -32.72
CA ASN A 280 18.15 0.11 -33.62
C ASN A 280 19.00 1.35 -33.31
N ALA A 281 18.39 2.48 -32.94
CA ALA A 281 19.10 3.68 -32.52
C ALA A 281 19.96 3.41 -31.26
N ILE A 282 19.35 2.83 -30.23
CA ILE A 282 20.03 2.45 -28.97
C ILE A 282 21.18 1.47 -29.26
N ASN A 283 20.95 0.45 -30.08
CA ASN A 283 21.97 -0.54 -30.43
C ASN A 283 23.20 0.06 -31.14
N ASN A 284 23.07 1.24 -31.76
CA ASN A 284 24.17 1.94 -32.43
C ASN A 284 25.02 2.81 -31.49
N TYR A 285 24.66 2.98 -30.22
CA TYR A 285 25.42 3.81 -29.28
C TYR A 285 26.89 3.37 -29.16
N THR A 286 27.78 4.34 -29.00
CA THR A 286 29.21 4.08 -28.82
C THR A 286 29.75 4.95 -27.69
N ALA A 287 30.46 4.33 -26.75
CA ALA A 287 31.04 5.02 -25.61
C ALA A 287 32.17 5.97 -26.02
N GLY A 288 32.16 7.20 -25.49
CA GLY A 288 33.25 8.15 -25.64
C GLY A 288 32.94 9.51 -25.03
N GLY A 289 33.96 10.35 -24.87
CA GLY A 289 33.76 11.73 -24.42
C GLY A 289 33.49 11.87 -22.92
N ASN A 290 32.83 12.99 -22.60
CA ASN A 290 32.50 13.49 -21.26
C ASN A 290 31.06 13.09 -20.89
N THR A 291 30.49 13.66 -19.81
CA THR A 291 29.16 13.33 -19.29
C THR A 291 28.35 14.62 -19.14
N ASN A 292 27.42 14.86 -20.08
CA ASN A 292 26.56 16.03 -20.16
C ASN A 292 25.09 15.62 -19.92
N VAL A 293 24.74 15.39 -18.65
CA VAL A 293 23.41 14.92 -18.26
C VAL A 293 22.36 15.99 -18.56
N ALA A 294 22.60 17.24 -18.16
CA ALA A 294 21.70 18.36 -18.43
C ALA A 294 21.32 18.48 -19.91
N GLY A 295 22.29 18.39 -20.81
CA GLY A 295 21.99 18.50 -22.24
C GLY A 295 21.22 17.30 -22.81
N GLY A 296 21.24 16.15 -22.13
CA GLY A 296 20.40 14.99 -22.49
C GLY A 296 18.95 15.23 -22.09
N ILE A 297 18.76 15.72 -20.86
CA ILE A 297 17.44 16.10 -20.31
C ILE A 297 16.79 17.17 -21.19
N VAL A 298 17.50 18.25 -21.51
CA VAL A 298 16.97 19.35 -22.35
C VAL A 298 16.55 18.87 -23.75
N VAL A 299 17.28 17.92 -24.34
CA VAL A 299 16.91 17.36 -25.66
C VAL A 299 15.66 16.47 -25.55
N ALA A 300 15.55 15.69 -24.47
CA ALA A 300 14.39 14.84 -24.23
C ALA A 300 13.13 15.66 -23.90
N GLU A 301 13.27 16.69 -23.08
CA GLU A 301 12.21 17.66 -22.77
C GLU A 301 11.68 18.32 -24.05
N ASP A 302 12.56 18.84 -24.92
CA ASP A 302 12.13 19.45 -26.19
C ASP A 302 11.43 18.44 -27.12
N GLU A 303 11.86 17.19 -27.14
CA GLU A 303 11.18 16.13 -27.90
C GLU A 303 9.80 15.78 -27.33
N LEU A 304 9.67 15.67 -25.99
CA LEU A 304 8.41 15.34 -25.33
C LEU A 304 7.40 16.49 -25.38
N LEU A 305 7.84 17.75 -25.38
CA LEU A 305 6.94 18.91 -25.37
C LEU A 305 6.70 19.50 -26.77
N ASN A 306 7.75 19.59 -27.59
CA ASN A 306 7.74 20.30 -28.87
C ASN A 306 8.13 19.42 -30.06
N GLY A 307 8.34 18.11 -29.83
CA GLY A 307 8.72 17.15 -30.86
C GLY A 307 7.67 17.06 -31.98
N THR A 308 8.09 16.52 -33.12
CA THR A 308 7.20 16.45 -34.30
C THR A 308 5.95 15.59 -34.04
N ASN A 309 6.09 14.56 -33.21
CA ASN A 309 5.03 13.62 -32.88
C ASN A 309 4.47 13.80 -31.47
N ALA A 310 4.99 14.74 -30.68
CA ALA A 310 4.52 14.99 -29.32
C ALA A 310 3.01 15.31 -29.28
N THR A 311 2.28 14.54 -28.48
CA THR A 311 0.85 14.67 -28.23
C THR A 311 0.62 15.49 -26.96
N GLY A 312 -0.30 16.46 -27.04
CA GLY A 312 -0.75 17.22 -25.87
C GLY A 312 -1.72 16.39 -25.02
N GLY A 313 -1.45 16.27 -23.73
CA GLY A 313 -2.24 15.48 -22.77
C GLY A 313 -1.87 14.00 -22.69
N ALA A 314 -0.80 13.56 -23.36
CA ALA A 314 -0.18 12.25 -23.12
C ALA A 314 0.70 12.31 -21.87
N SER A 315 0.80 11.22 -21.10
CA SER A 315 1.73 11.14 -19.97
C SER A 315 3.15 11.11 -20.52
N LYS A 316 4.03 11.93 -19.94
CA LYS A 316 5.40 12.13 -20.43
C LYS A 316 6.39 11.60 -19.42
N VAL A 317 7.15 10.60 -19.83
CA VAL A 317 8.14 9.93 -18.98
C VAL A 317 9.53 10.10 -19.55
N MET A 318 10.47 10.49 -18.70
CA MET A 318 11.88 10.57 -19.03
C MET A 318 12.68 9.59 -18.18
N ILE A 319 13.41 8.67 -18.81
CA ILE A 319 14.27 7.71 -18.09
C ILE A 319 15.73 8.09 -18.33
N VAL A 320 16.39 8.62 -17.31
CA VAL A 320 17.75 9.15 -17.36
C VAL A 320 18.74 8.16 -16.73
N LEU A 321 19.62 7.57 -17.53
CA LEU A 321 20.66 6.66 -17.03
C LEU A 321 22.05 7.30 -17.09
N THR A 322 22.77 7.30 -15.97
CA THR A 322 24.17 7.77 -15.85
C THR A 322 25.03 6.83 -14.98
N ASP A 323 26.32 6.69 -15.31
CA ASP A 323 27.29 5.93 -14.48
C ASP A 323 28.28 6.81 -13.69
N GLY A 324 28.09 8.13 -13.72
CA GLY A 324 29.08 9.03 -13.15
C GLY A 324 28.62 10.47 -12.92
N PHE A 325 29.61 11.29 -12.54
CA PHE A 325 29.44 12.70 -12.24
C PHE A 325 29.22 13.51 -13.51
N GLU A 326 28.18 14.33 -13.50
CA GLU A 326 28.03 15.39 -14.48
C GLU A 326 29.28 16.28 -14.48
N ASN A 327 29.76 16.59 -15.67
CA ASN A 327 30.95 17.42 -15.84
C ASN A 327 30.75 18.53 -16.89
N ILE A 328 29.55 18.64 -17.45
CA ILE A 328 29.09 19.67 -18.37
C ILE A 328 27.61 19.92 -18.07
N GLY A 329 27.23 21.17 -17.77
CA GLY A 329 25.83 21.55 -17.54
C GLY A 329 25.46 21.70 -16.06
N ASP A 330 24.16 21.80 -15.83
CA ASP A 330 23.50 21.73 -14.52
C ASP A 330 22.25 20.86 -14.66
N ALA A 331 22.38 19.56 -14.36
CA ALA A 331 21.30 18.60 -14.58
C ALA A 331 20.15 18.78 -13.59
N ARG A 332 20.39 19.40 -12.43
CA ARG A 332 19.33 19.69 -11.46
C ARG A 332 18.37 20.73 -12.00
N ASP A 333 18.91 21.82 -12.56
CA ASP A 333 18.10 22.87 -13.18
C ASP A 333 17.31 22.30 -14.37
N ALA A 334 17.95 21.54 -15.26
CA ALA A 334 17.28 20.94 -16.42
C ALA A 334 16.20 19.92 -16.02
N ALA A 335 16.46 19.10 -14.99
CA ALA A 335 15.46 18.17 -14.47
C ALA A 335 14.29 18.91 -13.83
N GLN A 336 14.55 20.02 -13.13
CA GLN A 336 13.51 20.84 -12.56
C GLN A 336 12.61 21.45 -13.65
N ASP A 337 13.21 22.03 -14.71
CA ASP A 337 12.45 22.55 -15.86
C ASP A 337 11.55 21.46 -16.47
N ALA A 338 12.05 20.24 -16.64
CA ALA A 338 11.27 19.11 -17.16
C ALA A 338 10.12 18.70 -16.23
N LYS A 339 10.36 18.65 -14.92
CA LYS A 339 9.33 18.32 -13.91
C LYS A 339 8.24 19.39 -13.85
N ASP A 340 8.63 20.67 -13.87
CA ASP A 340 7.68 21.80 -13.88
C ASP A 340 6.81 21.83 -15.15
N ALA A 341 7.25 21.14 -16.21
CA ALA A 341 6.49 20.93 -17.44
C ALA A 341 5.60 19.67 -17.43
N GLY A 342 5.48 18.98 -16.28
CA GLY A 342 4.66 17.77 -16.13
C GLY A 342 5.31 16.50 -16.69
N ILE A 343 6.65 16.45 -16.78
CA ILE A 343 7.37 15.24 -17.19
C ILE A 343 7.84 14.48 -15.95
N ARG A 344 7.41 13.23 -15.80
CA ARG A 344 7.90 12.33 -14.74
C ARG A 344 9.29 11.82 -15.08
N VAL A 345 10.27 12.08 -14.22
CA VAL A 345 11.68 11.74 -14.43
C VAL A 345 12.11 10.58 -13.55
N PHE A 346 12.53 9.49 -14.18
CA PHE A 346 13.15 8.32 -13.54
C PHE A 346 14.67 8.39 -13.68
N GLY A 347 15.38 8.46 -12.56
CA GLY A 347 16.83 8.45 -12.52
C GLY A 347 17.38 7.04 -12.32
N ILE A 348 18.30 6.59 -13.17
CA ILE A 348 19.03 5.32 -13.02
C ILE A 348 20.51 5.60 -12.80
N GLY A 349 20.99 5.28 -11.60
CA GLY A 349 22.40 5.33 -11.24
C GLY A 349 23.10 3.99 -11.45
N LEU A 350 24.03 3.92 -12.40
CA LEU A 350 24.79 2.71 -12.70
C LEU A 350 26.16 2.68 -12.00
N GLY A 351 26.39 1.64 -11.22
CA GLY A 351 27.67 1.33 -10.61
C GLY A 351 27.95 2.09 -9.30
N ASN A 352 28.92 1.57 -8.54
CA ASN A 352 29.23 2.07 -7.18
C ASN A 352 29.90 3.45 -7.11
N SER A 353 30.16 4.10 -8.24
CA SER A 353 30.82 5.41 -8.32
C SER A 353 29.93 6.50 -8.88
N VAL A 354 28.65 6.20 -9.09
CA VAL A 354 27.65 7.17 -9.50
C VAL A 354 27.40 8.18 -8.38
N ASP A 355 27.08 9.41 -8.77
CA ASP A 355 26.64 10.44 -7.84
C ASP A 355 25.18 10.16 -7.46
N THR A 356 24.97 9.41 -6.38
CA THR A 356 23.62 9.01 -5.96
C THR A 356 22.76 10.21 -5.58
N ALA A 357 23.36 11.27 -5.04
CA ALA A 357 22.64 12.50 -4.73
C ALA A 357 22.14 13.16 -6.01
N LEU A 358 22.98 13.24 -7.04
CA LEU A 358 22.54 13.75 -8.34
C LEU A 358 21.37 12.94 -8.92
N VAL A 359 21.45 11.61 -8.90
CA VAL A 359 20.39 10.73 -9.44
C VAL A 359 19.08 10.93 -8.68
N THR A 360 19.13 11.01 -7.36
CA THR A 360 17.95 11.30 -6.54
C THR A 360 17.40 12.70 -6.83
N ASP A 361 18.27 13.72 -6.94
CA ASP A 361 17.84 15.12 -7.14
C ASP A 361 17.18 15.36 -8.52
N ILE A 362 17.60 14.63 -9.56
CA ILE A 362 17.00 14.75 -10.91
C ILE A 362 15.71 13.94 -11.07
N SER A 363 15.43 13.00 -10.17
CA SER A 363 14.21 12.17 -10.24
C SER A 363 13.00 12.97 -9.74
N SER A 364 11.79 12.60 -10.16
CA SER A 364 10.55 13.26 -9.73
C SER A 364 10.28 13.04 -8.25
N SER A 365 10.44 11.81 -7.77
CA SER A 365 10.36 11.46 -6.35
C SER A 365 11.59 10.64 -5.91
N PRO A 366 11.82 10.46 -4.59
CA PRO A 366 12.82 9.52 -4.10
C PRO A 366 12.59 8.07 -4.56
N GLY A 367 11.33 7.68 -4.82
CA GLY A 367 10.96 6.36 -5.35
C GLY A 367 11.23 6.18 -6.84
N ASP A 368 11.40 7.28 -7.58
CA ASP A 368 11.75 7.24 -9.01
C ASP A 368 13.27 7.16 -9.26
N ALA A 369 14.07 7.09 -8.17
CA ALA A 369 15.53 7.00 -8.22
C ALA A 369 16.01 5.55 -8.00
N PHE A 370 16.42 4.90 -9.09
CA PHE A 370 16.87 3.51 -9.10
C PHE A 370 18.39 3.40 -9.15
N PHE A 371 18.94 2.38 -8.48
CA PHE A 371 20.38 2.14 -8.43
C PHE A 371 20.72 0.71 -8.83
N ALA A 372 21.62 0.57 -9.81
CA ALA A 372 22.15 -0.71 -10.27
C ALA A 372 23.65 -0.81 -9.94
N PRO A 373 24.06 -1.37 -8.79
CA PRO A 373 25.46 -1.48 -8.41
C PRO A 373 26.31 -2.31 -9.38
N ASP A 374 25.71 -3.31 -10.03
CA ASP A 374 26.31 -4.11 -11.11
C ASP A 374 25.51 -3.90 -12.43
N PRO A 375 26.16 -3.80 -13.60
CA PRO A 375 25.47 -3.80 -14.89
C PRO A 375 24.50 -4.96 -15.10
N ALA A 376 24.69 -6.10 -14.44
CA ALA A 376 23.74 -7.21 -14.48
C ALA A 376 22.38 -6.90 -13.85
N ASP A 377 22.31 -5.89 -12.96
CA ASP A 377 21.09 -5.50 -12.25
C ASP A 377 20.19 -4.57 -13.11
N LEU A 378 20.73 -4.00 -14.20
CA LEU A 378 19.99 -3.06 -15.05
C LEU A 378 18.72 -3.66 -15.68
N ASP A 379 18.74 -4.96 -16.04
CA ASP A 379 17.55 -5.61 -16.60
C ASP A 379 16.41 -5.65 -15.57
N THR A 380 16.72 -5.84 -14.29
CA THR A 380 15.75 -5.80 -13.19
C THR A 380 15.23 -4.38 -12.99
N VAL A 381 16.13 -3.39 -12.91
CA VAL A 381 15.75 -1.97 -12.72
C VAL A 381 14.83 -1.48 -13.84
N TYR A 382 15.15 -1.77 -15.10
CA TYR A 382 14.28 -1.38 -16.21
C TYR A 382 12.94 -2.15 -16.22
N ALA A 383 12.90 -3.36 -15.65
CA ALA A 383 11.64 -4.10 -15.50
C ALA A 383 10.77 -3.50 -14.39
N GLU A 384 11.36 -3.08 -13.25
CA GLU A 384 10.68 -2.36 -12.18
C GLU A 384 10.12 -1.03 -12.70
N ILE A 385 10.91 -0.24 -13.44
CA ILE A 385 10.43 1.00 -14.06
C ILE A 385 9.31 0.70 -15.07
N ALA A 386 9.44 -0.34 -15.89
CA ALA A 386 8.35 -0.73 -16.80
C ALA A 386 7.08 -1.11 -16.04
N GLN A 387 7.20 -1.72 -14.87
CA GLN A 387 6.05 -2.02 -14.03
C GLN A 387 5.38 -0.73 -13.55
N VAL A 388 6.15 0.19 -12.95
CA VAL A 388 5.63 1.47 -12.45
C VAL A 388 5.01 2.31 -13.56
N VAL A 389 5.67 2.38 -14.72
CA VAL A 389 5.26 3.23 -15.83
C VAL A 389 4.08 2.64 -16.61
N LEU A 390 3.92 1.33 -16.67
CA LEU A 390 2.91 0.67 -17.53
C LEU A 390 1.72 0.08 -16.76
N GLU A 391 1.83 -0.14 -15.44
CA GLU A 391 0.71 -0.63 -14.63
C GLU A 391 -0.25 0.51 -14.23
N GLY A 392 0.21 1.77 -14.33
CA GLY A 392 -0.60 2.94 -14.06
C GLY A 392 -0.89 3.18 -12.59
N GLU A 393 -1.80 4.10 -12.34
CA GLU A 393 -2.19 4.47 -11.01
C GLU A 393 -3.05 3.37 -10.37
N GLN A 394 -2.74 3.11 -9.10
CA GLN A 394 -3.38 2.04 -8.36
C GLN A 394 -4.61 2.55 -7.61
N LYS A 395 -5.74 1.85 -7.79
CA LYS A 395 -6.95 2.13 -7.00
C LYS A 395 -6.77 1.72 -5.55
N ILE A 396 -7.24 2.59 -4.66
CA ILE A 396 -7.41 2.33 -3.23
C ILE A 396 -8.78 1.70 -2.99
N ALA A 397 -9.83 2.31 -3.54
CA ALA A 397 -11.20 1.80 -3.44
C ALA A 397 -12.02 2.25 -4.66
N SER A 398 -12.99 1.42 -5.07
CA SER A 398 -13.97 1.81 -6.10
C SER A 398 -15.26 1.04 -5.97
N GLY A 399 -16.39 1.67 -6.26
CA GLY A 399 -17.72 1.07 -6.16
C GLY A 399 -18.78 2.16 -6.07
N THR A 400 -19.96 1.82 -5.55
CA THR A 400 -20.93 2.86 -5.19
C THR A 400 -20.42 3.66 -4.00
N MET A 401 -20.91 4.88 -3.82
CA MET A 401 -20.51 5.70 -2.67
C MET A 401 -20.85 5.01 -1.34
N ALA A 402 -21.97 4.29 -1.27
CA ALA A 402 -22.32 3.49 -0.10
C ALA A 402 -21.31 2.36 0.18
N GLU A 403 -20.82 1.67 -0.85
CA GLU A 403 -19.82 0.61 -0.72
C GLU A 403 -18.45 1.17 -0.31
N VAL A 404 -17.98 2.22 -0.99
CA VAL A 404 -16.68 2.84 -0.72
C VAL A 404 -16.65 3.45 0.68
N PHE A 405 -17.70 4.16 1.10
CA PHE A 405 -17.76 4.70 2.45
C PHE A 405 -18.03 3.64 3.53
N GLY A 406 -18.54 2.47 3.15
CA GLY A 406 -18.53 1.29 4.01
C GLY A 406 -17.11 0.84 4.34
N LEU A 407 -16.22 0.79 3.34
CA LEU A 407 -14.80 0.47 3.54
C LEU A 407 -14.06 1.57 4.33
N LEU A 408 -14.27 2.83 3.97
CA LEU A 408 -13.63 3.96 4.63
C LEU A 408 -14.07 4.15 6.10
N ALA A 409 -15.24 3.61 6.49
CA ALA A 409 -15.70 3.67 7.88
C ALA A 409 -14.86 2.81 8.82
N ASP A 410 -14.29 1.71 8.31
CA ASP A 410 -13.35 0.85 9.05
C ASP A 410 -11.91 1.39 8.97
N GLY A 411 -11.64 2.25 7.99
CA GLY A 411 -10.33 2.84 7.71
C GLY A 411 -9.54 1.98 6.73
N ILE A 412 -8.87 2.63 5.77
CA ILE A 412 -8.00 1.96 4.80
C ILE A 412 -6.57 2.45 5.02
N ASP A 413 -5.67 1.54 5.38
CA ASP A 413 -4.26 1.87 5.47
C ASP A 413 -3.67 2.10 4.08
N LEU A 414 -3.03 3.25 3.91
CA LEU A 414 -2.36 3.66 2.68
C LEU A 414 -0.93 3.12 2.67
N ASP A 415 -0.53 2.62 1.51
CA ASP A 415 0.75 1.95 1.32
C ASP A 415 1.81 2.93 0.81
N GLY A 416 2.79 3.19 1.67
CA GLY A 416 3.91 4.09 1.39
C GLY A 416 4.93 3.55 0.38
N ASP A 417 4.87 2.26 0.03
CA ASP A 417 5.71 1.65 -1.01
C ASP A 417 5.02 0.43 -1.61
N ARG A 418 4.24 0.68 -2.66
CA ARG A 418 3.43 -0.33 -3.36
C ARG A 418 4.26 -1.35 -4.16
N GLN A 419 5.59 -1.23 -4.17
CA GLN A 419 6.48 -2.25 -4.76
C GLN A 419 6.85 -3.34 -3.75
N ALA A 420 6.68 -3.07 -2.45
CA ALA A 420 6.94 -4.02 -1.39
C ALA A 420 5.70 -4.86 -1.07
N GLU A 421 5.91 -6.02 -0.44
CA GLU A 421 4.81 -6.90 -0.03
C GLU A 421 4.15 -6.37 1.25
N GLY A 422 2.84 -6.14 1.19
CA GLY A 422 2.04 -5.61 2.28
C GLY A 422 2.15 -4.10 2.43
N VAL A 423 1.31 -3.51 3.28
CA VAL A 423 1.30 -2.06 3.51
C VAL A 423 2.61 -1.62 4.13
N GLN A 424 3.28 -0.65 3.51
CA GLN A 424 4.49 -0.02 4.04
C GLN A 424 4.22 1.36 4.64
N CYS A 425 5.10 1.71 5.57
CA CYS A 425 5.14 3.03 6.18
C CYS A 425 5.66 4.09 5.21
N TYR A 426 5.02 5.27 5.17
CA TYR A 426 5.54 6.41 4.43
C TYR A 426 6.82 6.96 5.07
N PRO A 427 7.90 7.19 4.32
CA PRO A 427 9.09 7.87 4.84
C PRO A 427 8.76 9.29 5.32
N GLY A 428 9.57 9.82 6.24
CA GLY A 428 9.54 11.26 6.53
C GLY A 428 10.06 12.08 5.36
N ALA A 429 9.58 13.32 5.25
CA ALA A 429 9.74 14.20 4.09
C ALA A 429 9.15 13.62 2.78
N THR A 430 7.95 13.06 2.85
CA THR A 430 7.23 12.50 1.70
C THR A 430 6.00 13.34 1.38
N THR A 431 5.75 13.55 0.09
CA THR A 431 4.48 14.06 -0.45
C THR A 431 3.81 12.92 -1.23
N GLN A 432 2.53 12.66 -0.98
CA GLN A 432 1.73 11.69 -1.73
C GLN A 432 0.40 12.33 -2.11
N CYS A 433 0.01 12.28 -3.40
CA CYS A 433 -1.32 12.70 -3.82
C CYS A 433 -2.29 11.53 -3.83
N ILE A 434 -3.54 11.81 -3.43
CA ILE A 434 -4.65 10.87 -3.40
C ILE A 434 -5.79 11.51 -4.19
N GLY A 435 -6.17 10.85 -5.29
CA GLY A 435 -7.32 11.25 -6.10
C GLY A 435 -8.61 10.66 -5.54
N PHE A 436 -9.67 11.46 -5.55
CA PHE A 436 -11.03 11.05 -5.24
C PHE A 436 -11.97 11.64 -6.29
N GLU A 437 -12.64 10.78 -7.04
CA GLU A 437 -13.63 11.14 -8.05
C GLU A 437 -14.98 10.52 -7.70
N TRP A 438 -16.04 11.27 -7.99
CA TRP A 438 -17.40 10.77 -7.99
C TRP A 438 -18.12 11.15 -9.28
N GLU A 439 -18.93 10.23 -9.80
CA GLU A 439 -19.83 10.45 -10.94
C GLU A 439 -21.25 10.02 -10.56
N LEU A 440 -22.24 10.81 -10.95
CA LEU A 440 -23.63 10.35 -10.95
C LEU A 440 -23.98 9.93 -12.40
N PRO A 441 -24.08 8.64 -12.73
CA PRO A 441 -24.24 8.20 -14.12
C PRO A 441 -25.51 8.74 -14.77
N ALA A 442 -25.44 9.06 -16.06
CA ALA A 442 -26.55 9.69 -16.78
C ALA A 442 -27.82 8.79 -16.86
N GLU A 443 -27.64 7.48 -16.81
CA GLU A 443 -28.66 6.43 -16.85
C GLU A 443 -29.53 6.36 -15.60
N VAL A 444 -29.05 6.85 -14.45
CA VAL A 444 -29.78 6.90 -13.18
C VAL A 444 -31.10 7.67 -13.36
N GLY A 445 -31.08 8.72 -14.19
CA GLY A 445 -32.28 9.44 -14.59
C GLY A 445 -33.00 10.09 -13.42
N ASN A 446 -34.28 9.77 -13.23
CA ASN A 446 -35.12 10.47 -12.26
C ASN A 446 -35.22 9.79 -10.89
N GLN A 447 -34.55 8.64 -10.69
CA GLN A 447 -34.79 7.80 -9.50
C GLN A 447 -34.19 8.34 -8.21
N VAL A 448 -33.17 9.20 -8.30
CA VAL A 448 -32.47 9.84 -7.15
C VAL A 448 -32.92 11.29 -6.93
N GLN A 449 -34.01 11.72 -7.56
CA GLN A 449 -34.45 13.11 -7.42
C GLN A 449 -34.81 13.39 -5.96
N SER A 450 -34.55 14.62 -5.51
CA SER A 450 -34.80 15.07 -4.13
C SER A 450 -33.81 14.55 -3.09
N ASP A 451 -33.17 13.40 -3.31
CA ASP A 451 -32.23 12.81 -2.39
C ASP A 451 -31.02 13.70 -2.07
N SER A 452 -30.47 13.49 -0.88
CA SER A 452 -29.26 14.17 -0.45
C SER A 452 -28.39 13.25 0.40
N ILE A 453 -27.08 13.33 0.18
CA ILE A 453 -26.09 12.67 1.01
C ILE A 453 -25.19 13.71 1.68
N ALA A 454 -24.64 13.37 2.83
CA ALA A 454 -23.60 14.14 3.50
C ALA A 454 -22.54 13.19 4.06
N PHE A 455 -21.28 13.52 3.80
CA PHE A 455 -20.15 12.65 4.07
C PHE A 455 -18.92 13.43 4.50
N ASP A 456 -18.07 12.75 5.29
CA ASP A 456 -16.76 13.24 5.70
C ASP A 456 -15.67 12.35 5.13
N LEU A 457 -14.54 12.94 4.76
CA LEU A 457 -13.33 12.25 4.35
C LEU A 457 -12.14 12.79 5.15
N GLY A 458 -11.29 11.91 5.65
CA GLY A 458 -10.18 12.23 6.52
C GLY A 458 -8.94 11.36 6.29
N PHE A 459 -7.86 11.79 6.92
CA PHE A 459 -6.58 11.08 6.95
C PHE A 459 -6.00 11.16 8.35
N ASP A 460 -5.64 10.02 8.91
CA ASP A 460 -4.96 9.89 10.19
C ASP A 460 -3.52 9.42 9.96
N ALA A 461 -2.55 10.01 10.67
CA ALA A 461 -1.16 9.59 10.63
C ALA A 461 -0.70 9.08 12.00
N GLU A 462 -0.07 7.91 12.01
CA GLU A 462 0.53 7.30 13.21
C GLU A 462 2.01 6.98 13.01
N GLN A 463 2.85 7.27 14.00
CA GLN A 463 4.29 7.06 13.89
C GLN A 463 4.61 5.57 13.76
N CYS A 464 5.39 5.19 12.74
CA CYS A 464 5.66 3.77 12.45
C CYS A 464 6.44 3.04 13.54
N ARG A 465 7.37 3.75 14.20
CA ARG A 465 8.21 3.11 15.21
C ARG A 465 7.37 2.71 16.44
N HIS A 466 7.24 1.39 16.64
CA HIS A 466 6.50 0.74 17.73
C HIS A 466 4.99 0.58 17.52
N ASN A 467 4.48 0.91 16.33
CA ASN A 467 3.06 0.78 15.96
C ASN A 467 2.94 0.06 14.60
N ASP A 468 3.66 -1.05 14.40
CA ASP A 468 3.48 -1.85 13.18
C ASP A 468 2.02 -2.33 13.15
N PRO A 469 1.32 -2.25 12.00
CA PRO A 469 -0.03 -2.76 11.88
C PRO A 469 -0.02 -4.23 12.28
N THR A 470 -0.90 -4.60 13.21
CA THR A 470 -1.10 -6.02 13.54
C THR A 470 -1.55 -6.73 12.27
N PRO A 471 -0.87 -7.79 11.82
CA PRO A 471 -1.27 -8.50 10.61
C PRO A 471 -2.72 -8.96 10.76
N GLU A 472 -3.60 -8.44 9.91
CA GLU A 472 -5.01 -8.76 9.91
C GLU A 472 -5.20 -10.05 9.12
N ILE A 473 -5.51 -11.15 9.83
CA ILE A 473 -5.72 -12.46 9.20
C ILE A 473 -7.21 -12.61 8.93
N THR A 474 -7.57 -12.65 7.65
CA THR A 474 -8.98 -12.80 7.25
C THR A 474 -9.45 -14.25 7.36
N THR A 475 -10.73 -14.40 7.63
CA THR A 475 -11.44 -15.67 7.73
C THR A 475 -12.68 -15.64 6.85
N ARG A 476 -13.10 -16.80 6.37
CA ARG A 476 -14.35 -16.93 5.61
C ARG A 476 -14.90 -18.33 5.70
N THR A 477 -16.21 -18.45 5.49
CA THR A 477 -16.91 -19.74 5.47
C THR A 477 -17.26 -20.16 4.05
N GLY A 478 -17.37 -21.47 3.84
CA GLY A 478 -17.81 -22.04 2.58
C GLY A 478 -18.41 -23.44 2.75
N GLN A 479 -18.78 -24.05 1.62
CA GLN A 479 -19.43 -25.37 1.55
C GLN A 479 -18.50 -26.37 0.87
N GLY A 480 -18.44 -27.61 1.37
CA GLY A 480 -17.55 -28.64 0.85
C GLY A 480 -16.33 -28.89 1.73
N PHE A 481 -15.29 -29.53 1.17
CA PHE A 481 -14.09 -29.88 1.92
C PHE A 481 -13.02 -28.80 1.75
N LEU A 482 -12.65 -28.13 2.84
CA LEU A 482 -11.66 -27.05 2.85
C LEU A 482 -10.43 -27.35 1.99
N LYS A 483 -9.75 -28.49 2.21
CA LYS A 483 -8.55 -28.86 1.45
C LYS A 483 -8.76 -29.00 -0.06
N GLN A 484 -9.98 -29.24 -0.54
CA GLN A 484 -10.27 -29.37 -1.97
C GLN A 484 -10.67 -28.03 -2.59
N GLU A 485 -11.35 -27.19 -1.82
CA GLU A 485 -11.83 -25.89 -2.29
C GLU A 485 -10.75 -24.80 -2.16
N GLU A 486 -9.91 -24.87 -1.12
CA GLU A 486 -9.07 -23.74 -0.70
C GLU A 486 -7.56 -23.93 -0.76
N PHE A 487 -7.07 -25.16 -0.72
CA PHE A 487 -5.63 -25.41 -0.75
C PHE A 487 -5.16 -25.58 -2.19
N ASP A 488 -4.05 -24.95 -2.53
CA ASP A 488 -3.49 -24.90 -3.88
C ASP A 488 -3.25 -26.30 -4.46
N ALA A 489 -2.79 -27.22 -3.60
CA ALA A 489 -2.49 -28.59 -3.97
C ALA A 489 -3.70 -29.55 -3.86
N GLY A 490 -4.84 -29.07 -3.36
CA GLY A 490 -6.02 -29.90 -3.11
C GLY A 490 -5.83 -30.91 -1.97
N ILE A 491 -4.79 -30.76 -1.14
CA ILE A 491 -4.38 -31.71 -0.12
C ILE A 491 -3.74 -30.99 1.07
N GLU A 492 -4.06 -31.43 2.29
CA GLU A 492 -3.46 -30.93 3.53
C GLU A 492 -2.06 -31.54 3.78
N SER A 493 -1.10 -30.80 4.32
CA SER A 493 0.19 -31.32 4.80
C SER A 493 0.06 -32.08 6.12
N ALA A 494 -0.87 -31.65 6.97
CA ALA A 494 -1.22 -32.29 8.24
C ALA A 494 -2.72 -32.12 8.54
N PHE A 495 -3.26 -33.04 9.34
CA PHE A 495 -4.62 -32.92 9.85
C PHE A 495 -4.71 -33.31 11.32
N ALA A 496 -5.68 -32.72 12.01
CA ALA A 496 -6.19 -33.21 13.28
C ALA A 496 -7.71 -33.38 13.19
N ARG A 497 -8.27 -34.35 13.91
CA ARG A 497 -9.70 -34.67 13.78
C ARG A 497 -10.33 -35.18 15.06
N GLY A 498 -11.59 -34.83 15.26
CA GLY A 498 -12.53 -35.52 16.13
C GLY A 498 -13.63 -36.16 15.29
N ARG A 499 -13.74 -37.50 15.30
CA ARG A 499 -14.74 -38.24 14.50
C ARG A 499 -15.54 -39.23 15.32
N PHE A 500 -16.84 -39.36 15.06
CA PHE A 500 -17.67 -40.36 15.71
C PHE A 500 -17.46 -41.76 15.09
N GLY A 501 -17.35 -42.81 15.91
CA GLY A 501 -17.66 -44.19 15.48
C GLY A 501 -16.52 -45.12 15.07
N ASP A 502 -15.28 -44.66 14.86
CA ASP A 502 -14.24 -45.48 14.20
C ASP A 502 -13.44 -46.42 15.14
N ASN A 503 -13.45 -46.25 16.47
CA ASN A 503 -12.47 -46.94 17.34
C ASN A 503 -12.96 -48.17 18.13
N LEU A 504 -13.72 -49.07 17.50
CA LEU A 504 -14.09 -50.41 18.01
C LEU A 504 -14.90 -50.47 19.34
N ALA A 505 -15.07 -49.36 20.04
CA ALA A 505 -15.94 -49.18 21.20
C ALA A 505 -17.12 -48.30 20.78
N SER A 506 -18.31 -48.91 20.66
CA SER A 506 -19.55 -48.22 20.31
C SER A 506 -19.76 -46.98 21.20
N GLY A 507 -19.91 -45.81 20.57
CA GLY A 507 -20.17 -44.53 21.24
C GLY A 507 -18.93 -43.72 21.67
N ALA A 508 -17.72 -44.08 21.21
CA ALA A 508 -16.51 -43.28 21.41
C ALA A 508 -16.14 -42.48 20.15
N TRP A 509 -15.57 -41.30 20.36
CA TRP A 509 -14.98 -40.44 19.35
C TRP A 509 -13.50 -40.77 19.18
N GLU A 510 -13.04 -40.85 17.93
CA GLU A 510 -11.62 -40.85 17.61
C GLU A 510 -11.10 -39.41 17.67
N VAL A 511 -10.04 -39.21 18.44
CA VAL A 511 -9.19 -38.00 18.39
C VAL A 511 -7.90 -38.41 17.73
N ALA A 512 -7.53 -37.82 16.60
CA ALA A 512 -6.33 -38.22 15.87
C ALA A 512 -5.56 -37.03 15.30
N LEU A 513 -4.25 -37.19 15.20
CA LEU A 513 -3.34 -36.33 14.45
C LEU A 513 -2.65 -37.18 13.38
N GLY A 514 -2.53 -36.65 12.16
CA GLY A 514 -1.99 -37.41 11.05
C GLY A 514 -1.49 -36.56 9.89
N THR A 515 -1.00 -37.27 8.88
CA THR A 515 -0.55 -36.73 7.59
C THR A 515 -1.32 -37.41 6.45
N PRO A 516 -1.49 -36.74 5.31
CA PRO A 516 -2.17 -37.34 4.16
C PRO A 516 -1.47 -38.64 3.73
N GLY A 517 -2.24 -39.59 3.19
CA GLY A 517 -1.70 -40.84 2.68
C GLY A 517 -2.60 -41.45 1.61
N ASN A 518 -2.02 -42.27 0.73
CA ASN A 518 -2.73 -42.91 -0.38
C ASN A 518 -2.55 -44.44 -0.31
N PRO A 519 -3.61 -45.25 -0.17
CA PRO A 519 -5.04 -44.86 -0.16
C PRO A 519 -5.57 -44.45 1.22
N THR A 520 -4.78 -44.61 2.28
CA THR A 520 -5.21 -44.37 3.67
C THR A 520 -4.32 -43.30 4.31
N PRO A 521 -4.90 -42.37 5.10
CA PRO A 521 -4.14 -41.42 5.91
C PRO A 521 -3.13 -42.11 6.84
N ASN A 522 -2.05 -41.42 7.16
CA ASN A 522 -1.04 -41.89 8.11
C ASN A 522 -1.30 -41.26 9.48
N ILE A 523 -1.98 -42.03 10.36
CA ILE A 523 -2.25 -41.64 11.75
C ILE A 523 -0.96 -41.71 12.56
N LEU A 524 -0.55 -40.57 13.10
CA LEU A 524 0.68 -40.44 13.89
C LEU A 524 0.43 -40.80 15.35
N ASP A 525 -0.69 -40.30 15.90
CA ASP A 525 -1.15 -40.59 17.25
C ASP A 525 -2.68 -40.47 17.31
N GLN A 526 -3.29 -41.25 18.20
CA GLN A 526 -4.74 -41.32 18.34
C GLN A 526 -5.17 -41.66 19.77
N ALA A 527 -6.32 -41.12 20.16
CA ALA A 527 -6.96 -41.36 21.44
C ALA A 527 -8.47 -41.60 21.28
N ASN A 528 -9.08 -42.07 22.36
CA ASN A 528 -10.54 -42.16 22.47
C ASN A 528 -11.06 -41.04 23.34
N TYR A 529 -12.12 -40.40 22.89
CA TYR A 529 -12.86 -39.38 23.61
C TYR A 529 -14.31 -39.79 23.79
N VAL A 530 -14.93 -39.44 24.91
CA VAL A 530 -16.36 -39.68 25.14
C VAL A 530 -17.03 -38.33 25.24
N TRP A 531 -17.77 -37.98 24.19
CA TRP A 531 -18.46 -36.71 24.08
C TRP A 531 -19.88 -36.79 24.65
N THR A 532 -20.30 -35.79 25.41
CA THR A 532 -21.69 -35.64 25.84
C THR A 532 -22.45 -34.80 24.82
N PRO A 533 -23.48 -35.31 24.11
CA PRO A 533 -24.20 -34.54 23.10
C PRO A 533 -24.69 -33.18 23.63
N GLY A 534 -24.52 -32.13 22.83
CA GLY A 534 -24.83 -30.74 23.16
C GLY A 534 -23.84 -30.07 24.12
N GLN A 535 -22.82 -30.78 24.61
CA GLN A 535 -21.75 -30.17 25.41
C GLN A 535 -20.72 -29.50 24.49
N SER A 536 -20.48 -28.22 24.73
CA SER A 536 -19.36 -27.46 24.16
C SER A 536 -18.08 -27.78 24.92
N VAL A 537 -16.99 -28.06 24.20
CA VAL A 537 -15.67 -28.38 24.77
C VAL A 537 -14.55 -27.69 23.99
N PRO A 538 -13.46 -27.29 24.66
CA PRO A 538 -12.37 -26.58 24.02
C PRO A 538 -11.48 -27.53 23.21
N PHE A 539 -10.93 -27.02 22.11
CA PHE A 539 -9.87 -27.66 21.34
C PHE A 539 -8.69 -26.70 21.11
N SER A 540 -7.50 -27.25 20.88
CA SER A 540 -6.39 -26.51 20.29
C SER A 540 -5.51 -27.38 19.41
N TYR A 541 -4.96 -26.80 18.36
CA TYR A 541 -3.91 -27.36 17.53
C TYR A 541 -2.70 -26.44 17.60
N VAL A 542 -1.57 -26.98 18.05
CA VAL A 542 -0.31 -26.25 18.23
C VAL A 542 0.75 -26.84 17.31
N SER A 543 1.35 -26.01 16.45
CA SER A 543 2.56 -26.31 15.70
C SER A 543 3.75 -25.66 16.40
N ASP A 544 4.87 -26.38 16.53
CA ASP A 544 6.09 -25.84 17.16
C ASP A 544 7.03 -25.09 16.18
N GLY A 545 6.66 -24.97 14.90
CA GLY A 545 7.51 -24.42 13.84
C GLY A 545 8.74 -25.28 13.50
N MET A 546 8.94 -26.40 14.19
CA MET A 546 10.10 -27.29 14.08
C MET A 546 9.71 -28.70 13.60
N GLY A 547 8.50 -28.85 13.07
CA GLY A 547 7.99 -30.08 12.47
C GLY A 547 7.30 -31.02 13.46
N ASN A 548 6.78 -30.53 14.59
CA ASN A 548 5.84 -31.29 15.41
C ASN A 548 4.56 -30.50 15.66
N ALA A 549 3.46 -31.24 15.75
CA ALA A 549 2.17 -30.70 16.16
C ALA A 549 1.58 -31.47 17.32
N THR A 550 0.76 -30.78 18.11
CA THR A 550 -0.05 -31.36 19.17
C THR A 550 -1.49 -30.89 19.00
N PHE A 551 -2.42 -31.84 18.93
CA PHE A 551 -3.85 -31.57 18.96
C PHE A 551 -4.41 -31.97 20.31
N THR A 552 -5.16 -31.08 20.95
CA THR A 552 -5.80 -31.30 22.25
C THR A 552 -7.31 -31.09 22.11
N LEU A 553 -8.09 -32.07 22.54
CA LEU A 553 -9.55 -31.96 22.67
C LEU A 553 -9.96 -32.25 24.11
N ASP A 554 -10.53 -31.24 24.79
CA ASP A 554 -10.96 -31.35 26.19
C ASP A 554 -9.88 -31.97 27.11
N GLY A 555 -8.64 -31.51 26.95
CA GLY A 555 -7.47 -32.00 27.70
C GLY A 555 -6.91 -33.36 27.23
N ASN A 556 -7.48 -34.00 26.21
CA ASN A 556 -6.93 -35.21 25.59
C ASN A 556 -6.03 -34.82 24.43
N SER A 557 -4.72 -34.98 24.61
CA SER A 557 -3.72 -34.59 23.61
C SER A 557 -3.19 -35.79 22.82
N VAL A 558 -3.03 -35.60 21.52
CA VAL A 558 -2.32 -36.47 20.58
C VAL A 558 -1.25 -35.66 19.85
N SER A 559 -0.07 -36.23 19.61
CA SER A 559 1.05 -35.47 19.03
C SER A 559 1.92 -36.29 18.08
N GLY A 560 2.62 -35.60 17.18
CA GLY A 560 3.39 -36.28 16.14
C GLY A 560 4.20 -35.31 15.28
N ALA A 561 5.14 -35.89 14.54
CA ALA A 561 5.95 -35.15 13.59
C ALA A 561 5.18 -34.91 12.28
N VAL A 562 5.01 -33.65 11.91
CA VAL A 562 4.25 -33.20 10.74
C VAL A 562 5.16 -32.38 9.80
N PRO A 563 4.86 -32.30 8.49
CA PRO A 563 5.52 -31.34 7.61
C PRO A 563 5.33 -29.90 8.10
N ALA A 564 6.21 -28.99 7.66
CA ALA A 564 6.02 -27.57 7.91
C ALA A 564 4.78 -27.07 7.17
N ALA A 565 3.99 -26.23 7.84
CA ALA A 565 2.90 -25.52 7.22
C ALA A 565 3.47 -24.52 6.19
N ASN A 566 2.74 -24.28 5.12
CA ASN A 566 3.20 -23.43 4.02
C ASN A 566 2.05 -22.61 3.40
N GLY A 567 1.02 -22.32 4.19
CA GLY A 567 -0.15 -21.61 3.71
C GLY A 567 -1.29 -21.71 4.69
N LYS A 568 -2.49 -21.90 4.15
CA LYS A 568 -3.75 -21.71 4.86
C LYS A 568 -3.97 -22.74 5.96
N LEU A 569 -4.75 -22.32 6.95
CA LEU A 569 -5.30 -23.18 7.99
C LEU A 569 -6.82 -23.25 7.83
N GLY A 570 -7.45 -24.28 8.38
CA GLY A 570 -8.89 -24.22 8.48
C GLY A 570 -9.56 -25.41 9.13
N ILE A 571 -10.86 -25.28 9.29
CA ILE A 571 -11.73 -26.20 10.01
C ILE A 571 -12.85 -26.64 9.09
N THR A 572 -13.11 -27.94 9.01
CA THR A 572 -14.24 -28.52 8.29
C THR A 572 -15.16 -29.22 9.28
N THR A 573 -16.45 -28.91 9.25
CA THR A 573 -17.51 -29.57 10.05
C THR A 573 -18.38 -30.42 9.14
N LYS A 574 -18.71 -31.64 9.58
CA LYS A 574 -19.51 -32.63 8.84
C LYS A 574 -20.64 -33.14 9.71
N ALA A 575 -21.85 -33.06 9.20
CA ALA A 575 -23.04 -33.44 9.95
C ALA A 575 -23.94 -34.38 9.13
N ASP A 576 -24.29 -35.49 9.77
CA ASP A 576 -25.30 -36.46 9.34
C ASP A 576 -26.04 -36.95 10.59
N GLU A 577 -27.35 -36.77 10.64
CA GLU A 577 -28.19 -36.90 11.85
C GLU A 577 -27.54 -36.25 13.09
N ALA A 578 -27.00 -35.04 12.90
CA ALA A 578 -26.23 -34.32 13.88
C ALA A 578 -26.21 -32.82 13.58
N THR A 579 -25.84 -32.05 14.60
CA THR A 579 -25.39 -30.67 14.45
C THR A 579 -23.97 -30.56 15.01
N ILE A 580 -23.06 -29.98 14.23
CA ILE A 580 -21.72 -29.62 14.67
C ILE A 580 -21.55 -28.11 14.51
N ALA A 581 -21.06 -27.46 15.56
CA ALA A 581 -20.69 -26.05 15.53
C ALA A 581 -19.31 -25.85 16.16
N VAL A 582 -18.49 -25.03 15.51
CA VAL A 582 -17.24 -24.50 16.04
C VAL A 582 -17.41 -23.01 16.20
N GLU A 583 -17.08 -22.50 17.40
CA GLU A 583 -17.25 -21.11 17.81
C GLU A 583 -16.01 -20.63 18.57
N ASN A 584 -15.93 -19.31 18.81
CA ASN A 584 -14.83 -18.68 19.56
C ASN A 584 -13.45 -19.02 18.99
N LEU A 585 -13.31 -19.02 17.67
CA LEU A 585 -12.03 -19.29 17.03
C LEU A 585 -11.03 -18.18 17.33
N GLU A 586 -9.84 -18.56 17.77
CA GLU A 586 -8.71 -17.67 18.03
C GLU A 586 -7.44 -18.23 17.36
N LEU A 587 -6.59 -17.33 16.88
CA LEU A 587 -5.28 -17.64 16.30
C LEU A 587 -4.18 -16.91 17.08
N ASP A 588 -3.09 -17.62 17.31
CA ASP A 588 -1.84 -17.09 17.85
C ASP A 588 -0.72 -17.43 16.88
N LEU A 589 0.04 -16.41 16.46
CA LEU A 589 1.21 -16.54 15.60
C LEU A 589 2.44 -16.10 16.39
N ALA A 590 3.45 -16.96 16.48
CA ALA A 590 4.70 -16.74 17.20
C ALA A 590 4.56 -16.33 18.69
N GLY A 591 3.45 -16.67 19.35
CA GLY A 591 3.17 -16.33 20.75
C GLY A 591 2.38 -15.02 20.92
N GLU A 592 1.94 -14.40 19.84
CA GLU A 592 1.12 -13.19 19.84
C GLU A 592 -0.28 -13.50 19.29
N ALA A 593 -1.30 -13.02 19.98
CA ALA A 593 -2.68 -13.17 19.55
C ALA A 593 -2.94 -12.32 18.31
N VAL A 594 -3.59 -12.91 17.31
CA VAL A 594 -3.93 -12.25 16.06
C VAL A 594 -5.41 -11.94 16.01
N THR A 595 -5.75 -10.74 15.53
CA THR A 595 -7.14 -10.38 15.25
C THR A 595 -7.58 -11.09 13.98
N LEU A 596 -8.65 -11.88 14.08
CA LEU A 596 -9.29 -12.51 12.93
C LEU A 596 -10.36 -11.57 12.39
N ASP A 597 -10.23 -11.16 11.14
CA ASP A 597 -11.28 -10.43 10.42
C ASP A 597 -12.22 -11.42 9.71
N GLY A 598 -13.53 -11.27 9.85
CA GLY A 598 -14.53 -12.21 9.34
C GLY A 598 -15.11 -13.22 10.34
N PRO A 599 -15.83 -14.26 9.88
CA PRO A 599 -16.54 -15.21 10.74
C PRO A 599 -15.59 -16.06 11.59
N ALA A 600 -15.73 -15.95 12.91
CA ALA A 600 -15.05 -16.81 13.89
C ALA A 600 -15.85 -18.09 14.25
N MET A 601 -16.78 -18.51 13.37
CA MET A 601 -17.62 -19.69 13.58
C MET A 601 -17.95 -20.43 12.29
N VAL A 602 -18.14 -21.75 12.39
CA VAL A 602 -18.63 -22.62 11.31
C VAL A 602 -19.53 -23.70 11.86
N SER A 603 -20.57 -24.06 11.10
CA SER A 603 -21.45 -25.15 11.50
C SER A 603 -21.96 -25.95 10.30
N ALA A 604 -22.33 -27.19 10.57
CA ALA A 604 -23.07 -28.07 9.67
C ALA A 604 -24.20 -28.74 10.48
N SER A 605 -25.38 -28.91 9.88
CA SER A 605 -26.55 -29.46 10.55
C SER A 605 -27.44 -30.25 9.59
N ASN A 606 -27.47 -31.56 9.77
CA ASN A 606 -28.36 -32.46 9.04
C ASN A 606 -29.22 -33.29 10.02
N ASP A 607 -30.55 -33.26 9.87
CA ASP A 607 -31.58 -33.89 10.74
C ASP A 607 -32.68 -34.52 9.88
N ASP A 608 -32.34 -35.18 8.77
CA ASP A 608 -33.34 -35.67 7.83
C ASP A 608 -34.05 -36.94 8.33
N ALA A 609 -35.03 -36.74 9.22
CA ALA A 609 -35.95 -37.76 9.71
C ALA A 609 -36.90 -38.36 8.63
N THR A 610 -36.64 -38.21 7.31
CA THR A 610 -37.56 -38.66 6.25
C THR A 610 -37.12 -39.93 5.51
N ALA A 611 -38.09 -40.84 5.29
CA ALA A 611 -37.89 -42.17 4.71
C ALA A 611 -37.52 -42.20 3.21
N ASN A 612 -37.12 -41.08 2.62
CA ASN A 612 -36.71 -40.92 1.21
C ASN A 612 -35.29 -40.32 1.09
N ASP A 613 -34.48 -40.57 2.09
CA ASP A 613 -33.05 -40.31 2.23
C ASP A 613 -32.22 -40.72 0.99
N ASP A 614 -31.44 -39.78 0.47
CA ASP A 614 -30.34 -39.98 -0.48
C ASP A 614 -28.96 -40.13 0.19
N GLY A 615 -28.86 -39.94 1.51
CA GLY A 615 -27.67 -40.17 2.34
C GLY A 615 -26.65 -39.03 2.31
N ASP A 616 -27.07 -37.81 1.98
CA ASP A 616 -26.15 -36.69 1.77
C ASP A 616 -25.91 -35.91 3.09
N ARG A 617 -24.69 -36.00 3.61
CA ARG A 617 -24.16 -35.19 4.73
C ARG A 617 -23.99 -33.71 4.36
N GLU A 618 -24.20 -32.81 5.32
CA GLU A 618 -23.81 -31.40 5.19
C GLU A 618 -22.32 -31.24 5.54
N VAL A 619 -21.59 -30.49 4.71
CA VAL A 619 -20.17 -30.20 4.93
C VAL A 619 -19.94 -28.71 4.74
N SER A 620 -19.49 -28.05 5.80
CA SER A 620 -19.12 -26.64 5.80
C SER A 620 -17.68 -26.48 6.27
N TYR A 621 -17.03 -25.41 5.87
CA TYR A 621 -15.70 -25.07 6.36
C TYR A 621 -15.55 -23.60 6.71
N LEU A 622 -14.53 -23.32 7.51
CA LEU A 622 -13.95 -22.00 7.74
C LEU A 622 -12.47 -22.09 7.40
N VAL A 623 -12.02 -21.20 6.52
CA VAL A 623 -10.61 -21.03 6.17
C VAL A 623 -10.06 -19.78 6.83
N VAL A 624 -8.82 -19.88 7.29
CA VAL A 624 -8.02 -18.81 7.87
C VAL A 624 -6.91 -18.51 6.88
N GLU A 625 -6.98 -17.34 6.25
CA GLU A 625 -6.11 -16.92 5.14
C GLU A 625 -4.73 -16.52 5.69
N THR A 626 -3.86 -17.52 5.81
CA THR A 626 -2.47 -17.36 6.27
C THR A 626 -1.51 -17.64 5.12
N ALA A 627 -0.44 -16.86 5.05
CA ALA A 627 0.67 -17.06 4.13
C ALA A 627 1.73 -18.00 4.72
N ALA A 628 2.63 -18.52 3.87
CA ALA A 628 3.72 -19.38 4.31
C ALA A 628 4.62 -18.73 5.38
N ALA A 629 4.78 -17.40 5.35
CA ALA A 629 5.56 -16.65 6.33
C ALA A 629 4.91 -16.65 7.72
N ASP A 630 3.57 -16.55 7.77
CA ASP A 630 2.79 -16.47 9.02
C ASP A 630 2.91 -17.76 9.83
N VAL A 631 2.89 -18.90 9.15
CA VAL A 631 2.89 -20.24 9.75
C VAL A 631 4.27 -20.93 9.71
N ALA A 632 5.32 -20.18 9.38
CA ALA A 632 6.70 -20.69 9.35
C ALA A 632 7.22 -20.98 10.77
N ASP A 633 6.85 -20.14 11.74
CA ASP A 633 7.20 -20.27 13.15
C ASP A 633 6.08 -21.02 13.92
N ALA A 634 6.15 -21.00 15.26
CA ALA A 634 5.13 -21.64 16.10
C ALA A 634 3.79 -20.91 15.96
N PHE A 635 2.69 -21.67 15.91
CA PHE A 635 1.34 -21.12 15.90
C PHE A 635 0.37 -22.02 16.69
N GLU A 636 -0.72 -21.41 17.18
CA GLU A 636 -1.83 -22.11 17.82
C GLU A 636 -3.17 -21.63 17.24
N ILE A 637 -4.00 -22.57 16.79
CA ILE A 637 -5.42 -22.33 16.51
C ILE A 637 -6.26 -23.03 17.59
N ARG A 638 -7.19 -22.31 18.20
CA ARG A 638 -8.03 -22.81 19.30
C ARG A 638 -9.45 -22.29 19.21
N GLY A 639 -10.38 -22.99 19.86
CA GLY A 639 -11.77 -22.58 19.94
C GLY A 639 -12.60 -23.59 20.72
N ASP A 640 -13.92 -23.47 20.60
CA ASP A 640 -14.88 -24.36 21.22
C ASP A 640 -15.65 -25.12 20.15
N VAL A 641 -15.79 -26.43 20.33
CA VAL A 641 -16.59 -27.28 19.45
C VAL A 641 -17.76 -27.87 20.22
N THR A 642 -18.94 -27.84 19.61
CA THR A 642 -20.18 -28.43 20.13
C THR A 642 -20.69 -29.44 19.13
N VAL A 643 -20.98 -30.65 19.59
CA VAL A 643 -21.63 -31.68 18.79
C VAL A 643 -22.89 -32.18 19.47
N ASP A 644 -24.00 -32.19 18.75
CA ASP A 644 -25.25 -32.81 19.17
C ASP A 644 -25.63 -33.94 18.20
N ILE A 645 -25.69 -35.17 18.70
CA ILE A 645 -26.05 -36.36 17.92
C ILE A 645 -27.55 -36.58 18.05
N GLN A 646 -28.24 -36.71 16.94
CA GLN A 646 -29.69 -36.92 16.91
C GLN A 646 -30.01 -38.42 16.97
N GLY A 647 -31.20 -38.74 17.51
CA GLY A 647 -31.48 -40.00 18.21
C GLY A 647 -31.51 -41.29 17.38
N ASP A 648 -31.32 -41.21 16.08
CA ASP A 648 -31.34 -42.28 15.10
C ASP A 648 -30.00 -42.54 14.39
N PHE A 649 -28.95 -41.77 14.71
CA PHE A 649 -27.62 -42.01 14.12
C PHE A 649 -27.12 -43.45 14.43
N PRO A 650 -26.88 -44.30 13.41
CA PRO A 650 -26.55 -45.70 13.60
C PRO A 650 -25.13 -45.92 14.14
N GLY A 651 -24.29 -44.87 14.16
CA GLY A 651 -22.97 -44.85 14.78
C GLY A 651 -21.91 -45.71 14.11
N GLY A 652 -22.17 -46.13 12.86
CA GLY A 652 -21.28 -47.01 12.08
C GLY A 652 -20.45 -46.31 11.01
N ASP A 653 -20.73 -45.04 10.71
CA ASP A 653 -20.18 -44.31 9.57
C ASP A 653 -19.45 -43.02 10.01
N GLU A 654 -18.46 -42.57 9.22
CA GLU A 654 -17.57 -41.42 9.49
C GLU A 654 -18.23 -40.06 9.20
N ASP A 655 -19.56 -39.97 9.24
CA ASP A 655 -20.32 -38.84 8.69
C ASP A 655 -20.59 -37.71 9.69
N VAL A 656 -20.12 -37.87 10.94
CA VAL A 656 -20.10 -36.83 11.96
C VAL A 656 -18.66 -36.57 12.41
N ALA A 657 -18.13 -35.40 12.03
CA ALA A 657 -16.72 -35.07 12.26
C ALA A 657 -16.44 -33.56 12.27
N PHE A 658 -15.40 -33.17 13.01
CA PHE A 658 -14.70 -31.91 12.77
C PHE A 658 -13.23 -32.20 12.48
N ASP A 659 -12.70 -31.59 11.42
CA ASP A 659 -11.32 -31.75 10.97
C ASP A 659 -10.62 -30.39 10.93
N ILE A 660 -9.42 -30.29 11.50
CA ILE A 660 -8.48 -29.20 11.28
C ILE A 660 -7.54 -29.62 10.17
N SER A 661 -7.38 -28.78 9.15
CA SER A 661 -6.48 -29.02 8.00
C SER A 661 -5.43 -27.91 7.95
N VAL A 662 -4.19 -28.29 7.66
CA VAL A 662 -3.05 -27.38 7.52
C VAL A 662 -2.47 -27.57 6.12
N GLU A 663 -2.25 -26.47 5.40
CA GLU A 663 -1.64 -26.50 4.07
C GLU A 663 -0.13 -26.73 4.11
#